data_AF-A0AAW3F3H3-F1
#
_entry.id   AF-A0AAW3F3H3-F1
#
_cell.length_a   1.000
_cell.length_b   1.000
_cell.length_c   1.000
_cell.angle_alpha   90.00
_cell.angle_beta   90.00
_cell.angle_gamma   90.00
#
_symmetry.space_group_name_H-M   'P 1'
#
loop_
_entity.id
_entity.type
_entity.pdbx_description
1 polymer ?
#
loop_
_entity_poly.entity_id
_entity_poly.type
_entity_poly.pdbx_seq_one_letter_code
_entity_poly.pdbx_strand_id
1 'polypeptide(L)'
;MSKLSIERPNYFAGEALLTDDFVSEQQYHMTVQSLNNRSLYTYGIASGLEVLWDSAQVKDQVDVLPGMAIDSLGRQIILTERQVVSFTDITPGASYYLTISYAELYADYTEQPSGVSGYKRIVEQPLIQPMLNLKEAGLNIVLAVVSFTNQSAINAINYRAGTVARRYVSSTLGALTLIAEGAGLSGNPVAAPLSNAVDPNDAGVYPRLVARLDDSAKQVMLEVDASRTQFDGVVTTLDNLGIGTSQPYANLEIQPLTFDGPGAISSNGIDVTFTVPISPFFQIGDQLRSDPPVTLQRDGKTVFGLAQLRTIVSVDADKQLVKVDRAFDPALDRISYTYQRALLARFGLDANSSLVEVGLDGSVGLGTQAAVNAGDGTPGRHALSIAPNRYVGIGLIDRDPQSALDVGGEITAASILANGAVRAQSFEGNGSKLKNLPMLSYWTLETVGSPTSNLYYNDGNVGIRNVNPIGSLSVGGGHSVVGSGYVTSLSNSVLQGYQTVFTQQVSVGDLISIGSVMQLTGVISEIHSDTELVVQQQLPVIVTQSAYQYAATDGSAPKPGDGTISSDGSTITGIGTKFKSKCEVGGKLVIASFTAATSAKQTRAVKAIVNDTTVTIDAAFAVDLAGSDYQYCPPDGTDKQGDGTISSTGTQVTIAGGSAAPLVPGTTLTVARSVALPEWMRVKTVDSDTSLTLVLPDGGSPPDEQLFAATSAFLITPSVLGYFGVNPDPDADDEPPAMLVVANKISDAPDSPLRNTVAINVPLGSVQSRYVLQVDGDVNFTTGSLDVDDLEVKTLTATVSVAVQGDDSGKTLLSVGEKGQNPPALTVDKSGVTATSLTATSVGTQQLTVSDALVAGGTVAMLGVRQAYSWHSMSGDSTRRTFSQVASTDGCVTATVGNPNLGGGNYFGLLTGTTLDGSETTAFTYALGIAQTVDNGKKGGKTRIPVPGTFTLFVRKGETWRIDLQSSPDDGNDPSVEFYWVPFGGGTASSMLANRPLPGGDAAYAAIAPALADAAGDARGSGAGASPASPASADAAPGTADDQARAMAAGVRSLPGGGLAAQIAKVREALHTGQFGGMIGASQEAIDQRMGDLTRVLGDAVHMNPDDAARQRFTDELAKIVCAPGTAPVHTTSEGFQASVATLVDAFAQAIGRSLDGGERSLMADGIAALVRINDTAENRHDLNLIRQNIELFLDNVQKVVNMQFDTGQRRMLTRALVRLVGDGSGADRE
;
A
#
# COMPACT_ATOMS: atom_id res chain seq x y z
N MET A 1 -35.06 58.98 -75.27
CA MET A 1 -35.27 60.07 -74.29
C MET A 1 -34.18 61.10 -74.48
N SER A 2 -34.46 62.37 -74.22
CA SER A 2 -33.45 63.43 -74.20
C SER A 2 -32.44 63.19 -73.06
N LYS A 3 -31.26 63.78 -73.20
CA LYS A 3 -30.21 63.77 -72.17
C LYS A 3 -30.61 64.77 -71.08
N LEU A 4 -31.14 64.31 -69.94
CA LEU A 4 -31.39 65.19 -68.80
C LEU A 4 -30.04 65.68 -68.24
N SER A 5 -29.72 66.94 -68.50
CA SER A 5 -28.72 67.70 -67.74
C SER A 5 -29.30 68.10 -66.37
N ILE A 6 -28.44 68.22 -65.37
CA ILE A 6 -28.81 68.79 -64.08
C ILE A 6 -28.60 70.31 -64.19
N GLU A 7 -29.69 71.06 -64.22
CA GLU A 7 -29.73 72.49 -64.47
C GLU A 7 -30.42 73.21 -63.30
N ARG A 8 -30.08 74.47 -63.07
CA ARG A 8 -30.72 75.35 -62.08
C ARG A 8 -30.74 76.80 -62.60
N PRO A 9 -31.68 77.64 -62.17
CA PRO A 9 -31.68 79.06 -62.53
C PRO A 9 -30.39 79.80 -62.12
N ASN A 10 -30.11 80.87 -62.86
CA ASN A 10 -28.98 81.77 -62.63
C ASN A 10 -29.48 83.23 -62.66
N TYR A 11 -30.10 83.63 -61.55
CA TYR A 11 -30.73 84.95 -61.39
C TYR A 11 -29.75 86.09 -61.68
N PHE A 12 -30.18 87.10 -62.44
CA PHE A 12 -29.44 88.36 -62.59
C PHE A 12 -30.32 89.60 -62.39
N ALA A 13 -29.67 90.74 -62.10
CA ALA A 13 -30.37 91.97 -61.76
C ALA A 13 -31.15 92.54 -62.96
N GLY A 14 -32.46 92.72 -62.80
CA GLY A 14 -33.37 93.22 -63.83
C GLY A 14 -34.12 92.13 -64.60
N GLU A 15 -33.86 90.85 -64.30
CA GLU A 15 -34.62 89.71 -64.83
C GLU A 15 -36.03 89.63 -64.22
N ALA A 16 -36.99 89.11 -65.00
CA ALA A 16 -38.36 88.85 -64.56
C ALA A 16 -38.63 87.34 -64.63
N LEU A 17 -38.74 86.70 -63.48
CA LEU A 17 -38.85 85.25 -63.36
C LEU A 17 -40.22 84.74 -63.83
N LEU A 18 -40.20 83.68 -64.64
CA LEU A 18 -41.36 83.00 -65.19
C LEU A 18 -41.65 81.71 -64.41
N THR A 19 -42.82 81.12 -64.66
CA THR A 19 -43.21 79.82 -64.07
C THR A 19 -42.15 78.74 -64.31
N ASP A 20 -41.57 78.71 -65.51
CA ASP A 20 -40.60 77.69 -65.92
C ASP A 20 -39.29 77.78 -65.13
N ASP A 21 -38.89 78.99 -64.69
CA ASP A 21 -37.70 79.19 -63.84
C ASP A 21 -37.91 78.59 -62.44
N PHE A 22 -39.06 78.87 -61.83
CA PHE A 22 -39.43 78.30 -60.53
C PHE A 22 -39.67 76.78 -60.61
N VAL A 23 -40.14 76.26 -61.75
CA VAL A 23 -40.25 74.82 -62.01
C VAL A 23 -38.86 74.19 -62.15
N SER A 24 -37.92 74.85 -62.85
CA SER A 24 -36.52 74.43 -62.95
C SER A 24 -35.84 74.39 -61.57
N GLU A 25 -36.05 75.39 -60.72
CA GLU A 25 -35.55 75.45 -59.34
C GLU A 25 -36.05 74.27 -58.50
N GLN A 26 -37.35 74.01 -58.51
CA GLN A 26 -37.94 72.88 -57.77
C GLN A 26 -37.42 71.52 -58.31
N GLN A 27 -37.38 71.35 -59.64
CA GLN A 27 -36.87 70.14 -60.27
C GLN A 27 -35.40 69.89 -59.96
N TYR A 28 -34.56 70.94 -59.89
CA TYR A 28 -33.17 70.83 -59.46
C TYR A 28 -33.06 70.23 -58.05
N HIS A 29 -33.77 70.81 -57.08
CA HIS A 29 -33.71 70.36 -55.69
C HIS A 29 -34.23 68.93 -55.53
N MET A 30 -35.40 68.60 -56.09
CA MET A 30 -35.95 67.24 -56.08
C MET A 30 -35.01 66.22 -56.73
N THR A 31 -34.41 66.57 -57.88
CA THR A 31 -33.50 65.67 -58.62
C THR A 31 -32.19 65.43 -57.86
N VAL A 32 -31.57 66.48 -57.32
CA VAL A 32 -30.32 66.35 -56.55
C VAL A 32 -30.53 65.56 -55.26
N GLN A 33 -31.65 65.80 -54.56
CA GLN A 33 -32.02 65.05 -53.35
C GLN A 33 -32.30 63.56 -53.66
N SER A 34 -33.05 63.27 -54.73
CA SER A 34 -33.27 61.91 -55.25
C SER A 34 -31.95 61.20 -55.59
N LEU A 35 -31.05 61.87 -56.32
CA LEU A 35 -29.76 61.31 -56.71
C LEU A 35 -28.85 61.05 -55.50
N ASN A 36 -28.81 61.96 -54.52
CA ASN A 36 -28.06 61.77 -53.28
C ASN A 36 -28.61 60.55 -52.49
N ASN A 37 -29.93 60.51 -52.29
CA ASN A 37 -30.57 59.42 -51.56
C ASN A 37 -30.35 58.05 -52.22
N ARG A 38 -30.40 57.97 -53.56
CA ARG A 38 -30.25 56.72 -54.33
C ARG A 38 -28.79 56.32 -54.61
N SER A 39 -27.81 57.18 -54.32
CA SER A 39 -26.38 56.86 -54.48
C SER A 39 -25.71 56.47 -53.18
N LEU A 40 -26.05 57.14 -52.08
CA LEU A 40 -25.50 56.84 -50.75
C LEU A 40 -26.30 55.79 -49.97
N TYR A 41 -27.56 55.53 -50.33
CA TYR A 41 -28.43 54.65 -49.55
C TYR A 41 -29.30 53.69 -50.39
N THR A 42 -29.74 52.61 -49.74
CA THR A 42 -30.77 51.68 -50.22
C THR A 42 -32.18 52.15 -49.85
N TYR A 43 -33.18 51.83 -50.69
CA TYR A 43 -34.58 52.06 -50.36
C TYR A 43 -35.04 51.26 -49.11
N GLY A 44 -35.97 51.83 -48.35
CA GLY A 44 -36.47 51.27 -47.09
C GLY A 44 -37.06 52.32 -46.14
N ILE A 45 -37.31 51.94 -44.90
CA ILE A 45 -37.74 52.83 -43.82
C ILE A 45 -36.50 53.53 -43.22
N ALA A 46 -36.51 54.86 -43.13
CA ALA A 46 -35.45 55.62 -42.50
C ALA A 46 -35.65 55.70 -40.97
N SER A 47 -36.88 55.92 -40.51
CA SER A 47 -37.25 56.00 -39.10
C SER A 47 -38.75 55.85 -38.90
N GLY A 48 -39.20 55.28 -37.77
CA GLY A 48 -40.62 55.21 -37.42
C GLY A 48 -41.42 54.24 -38.29
N LEU A 49 -42.66 54.62 -38.62
CA LEU A 49 -43.60 53.83 -39.42
C LEU A 49 -43.90 52.45 -38.80
N GLU A 50 -43.87 52.34 -37.48
CA GLU A 50 -44.28 51.13 -36.74
C GLU A 50 -45.75 50.80 -37.03
N VAL A 51 -46.07 49.51 -37.15
CA VAL A 51 -47.43 49.02 -37.34
C VAL A 51 -47.90 48.40 -36.02
N LEU A 52 -48.89 49.02 -35.39
CA LEU A 52 -49.47 48.57 -34.13
C LEU A 52 -50.86 47.97 -34.35
N TRP A 53 -51.17 46.91 -33.61
CA TRP A 53 -52.48 46.26 -33.62
C TRP A 53 -52.88 45.87 -32.20
N ASP A 54 -53.96 46.48 -31.72
CA ASP A 54 -54.63 46.06 -30.49
C ASP A 54 -55.68 45.00 -30.84
N SER A 55 -55.30 43.74 -30.68
CA SER A 55 -56.14 42.57 -30.94
C SER A 55 -57.32 42.39 -29.97
N ALA A 56 -57.36 43.16 -28.87
CA ALA A 56 -58.48 43.19 -27.93
C ALA A 56 -59.52 44.25 -28.31
N GLN A 57 -59.10 45.37 -28.91
CA GLN A 57 -59.98 46.46 -29.34
C GLN A 57 -60.51 46.30 -30.78
N VAL A 58 -59.65 45.94 -31.74
CA VAL A 58 -59.98 46.03 -33.18
C VAL A 58 -59.52 44.79 -33.95
N LYS A 59 -60.35 44.29 -34.88
CA LYS A 59 -60.15 43.00 -35.57
C LYS A 59 -59.73 43.13 -37.02
N ASP A 60 -59.87 44.31 -37.60
CA ASP A 60 -59.84 44.59 -39.04
C ASP A 60 -59.01 45.85 -39.38
N GLN A 61 -58.28 46.42 -38.40
CA GLN A 61 -57.56 47.69 -38.56
C GLN A 61 -56.22 47.67 -37.82
N VAL A 62 -55.29 48.50 -38.27
CA VAL A 62 -53.99 48.74 -37.63
C VAL A 62 -53.67 50.24 -37.60
N ASP A 63 -52.88 50.65 -36.62
CA ASP A 63 -52.29 51.99 -36.58
C ASP A 63 -50.90 51.96 -37.23
N VAL A 64 -50.62 52.92 -38.11
CA VAL A 64 -49.25 53.22 -38.55
C VAL A 64 -48.78 54.51 -37.87
N LEU A 65 -47.68 54.43 -37.11
CA LEU A 65 -47.09 55.58 -36.44
C LEU A 65 -46.33 56.51 -37.42
N PRO A 66 -46.15 57.81 -37.08
CA PRO A 66 -45.34 58.74 -37.87
C PRO A 66 -43.93 58.21 -38.20
N GLY A 67 -43.34 58.72 -39.29
CA GLY A 67 -41.99 58.34 -39.70
C GLY A 67 -41.67 58.71 -41.14
N MET A 68 -40.55 58.18 -41.64
CA MET A 68 -40.04 58.43 -42.99
C MET A 68 -39.54 57.14 -43.64
N ALA A 69 -39.79 57.00 -44.94
CA ALA A 69 -39.19 56.01 -45.83
C ALA A 69 -38.52 56.69 -47.04
N ILE A 70 -37.70 55.94 -47.78
CA ILE A 70 -37.08 56.32 -49.04
C ILE A 70 -37.38 55.22 -50.07
N ASP A 71 -37.85 55.61 -51.26
CA ASP A 71 -38.16 54.67 -52.35
C ASP A 71 -36.95 54.35 -53.25
N SER A 72 -37.10 53.41 -54.18
CA SER A 72 -36.03 53.03 -55.13
C SER A 72 -35.67 54.09 -56.17
N LEU A 73 -36.39 55.21 -56.21
CA LEU A 73 -36.03 56.40 -56.97
C LEU A 73 -35.35 57.46 -56.09
N GLY A 74 -35.18 57.22 -54.79
CA GLY A 74 -34.60 58.16 -53.83
C GLY A 74 -35.58 59.22 -53.32
N ARG A 75 -36.88 59.11 -53.62
CA ARG A 75 -37.91 60.03 -53.09
C ARG A 75 -38.17 59.72 -51.62
N GLN A 76 -38.36 60.77 -50.82
CA GLN A 76 -38.72 60.63 -49.41
C GLN A 76 -40.23 60.48 -49.27
N ILE A 77 -40.68 59.62 -48.36
CA ILE A 77 -42.09 59.41 -48.05
C ILE A 77 -42.26 59.67 -46.57
N ILE A 78 -42.91 60.79 -46.20
CA ILE A 78 -42.99 61.27 -44.82
C ILE A 78 -44.45 61.15 -44.34
N LEU A 79 -44.64 60.44 -43.24
CA LEU A 79 -45.91 60.37 -42.51
C LEU A 79 -45.78 61.19 -41.22
N THR A 80 -46.48 62.32 -41.15
CA THR A 80 -46.38 63.27 -40.04
C THR A 80 -47.26 62.92 -38.84
N GLU A 81 -48.36 62.22 -39.06
CA GLU A 81 -49.36 61.87 -38.03
C GLU A 81 -49.73 60.38 -38.09
N ARG A 82 -50.23 59.83 -36.98
CA ARG A 82 -50.64 58.42 -36.90
C ARG A 82 -51.84 58.16 -37.83
N GLN A 83 -51.68 57.25 -38.78
CA GLN A 83 -52.73 56.88 -39.73
C GLN A 83 -53.33 55.51 -39.36
N VAL A 84 -54.65 55.48 -39.12
CA VAL A 84 -55.43 54.24 -39.00
C VAL A 84 -55.65 53.66 -40.40
N VAL A 85 -55.42 52.36 -40.57
CA VAL A 85 -55.68 51.65 -41.83
C VAL A 85 -56.66 50.50 -41.59
N SER A 86 -57.87 50.63 -42.14
CA SER A 86 -58.90 49.59 -42.15
C SER A 86 -58.73 48.66 -43.36
N PHE A 87 -58.93 47.36 -43.16
CA PHE A 87 -58.76 46.32 -44.18
C PHE A 87 -60.12 45.92 -44.78
N THR A 88 -60.66 46.76 -45.67
CA THR A 88 -61.85 46.44 -46.46
C THR A 88 -61.55 45.43 -47.57
N ASP A 89 -62.57 44.68 -48.01
CA ASP A 89 -62.54 43.76 -49.16
C ASP A 89 -61.44 42.66 -49.12
N ILE A 90 -61.05 42.26 -47.91
CA ILE A 90 -60.06 41.21 -47.67
C ILE A 90 -60.57 39.79 -47.97
N THR A 91 -59.72 39.00 -48.64
CA THR A 91 -59.93 37.57 -48.87
C THR A 91 -59.71 36.78 -47.58
N PRO A 92 -60.68 35.96 -47.10
CA PRO A 92 -60.52 35.16 -45.89
C PRO A 92 -59.31 34.21 -45.98
N GLY A 93 -58.55 34.09 -44.90
CA GLY A 93 -57.36 33.23 -44.82
C GLY A 93 -56.11 33.74 -45.58
N ALA A 94 -56.22 34.85 -46.32
CA ALA A 94 -55.10 35.41 -47.09
C ALA A 94 -54.15 36.26 -46.21
N SER A 95 -53.00 36.65 -46.78
CA SER A 95 -52.08 37.62 -46.17
C SER A 95 -51.83 38.78 -47.13
N TYR A 96 -51.86 40.00 -46.60
CA TYR A 96 -51.69 41.24 -47.35
C TYR A 96 -50.39 41.93 -46.93
N TYR A 97 -49.64 42.48 -47.88
CA TYR A 97 -48.53 43.38 -47.61
C TYR A 97 -49.11 44.77 -47.33
N LEU A 98 -48.96 45.26 -46.10
CA LEU A 98 -49.22 46.67 -45.80
C LEU A 98 -48.01 47.47 -46.29
N THR A 99 -48.23 48.36 -47.25
CA THR A 99 -47.18 49.16 -47.89
C THR A 99 -47.42 50.65 -47.71
N ILE A 100 -46.35 51.43 -47.82
CA ILE A 100 -46.35 52.88 -47.99
C ILE A 100 -45.65 53.24 -49.30
N SER A 101 -46.21 54.18 -50.06
CA SER A 101 -45.60 54.67 -51.31
C SER A 101 -45.75 56.18 -51.46
N TYR A 102 -44.93 56.77 -52.34
CA TYR A 102 -44.97 58.19 -52.67
C TYR A 102 -46.11 58.49 -53.64
N ALA A 103 -46.97 59.45 -53.30
CA ALA A 103 -47.97 60.03 -54.20
C ALA A 103 -47.91 61.56 -54.17
N GLU A 104 -48.28 62.19 -55.29
CA GLU A 104 -48.47 63.64 -55.40
C GLU A 104 -49.95 63.93 -55.64
N LEU A 105 -50.51 64.89 -54.88
CA LEU A 105 -51.86 65.39 -55.06
C LEU A 105 -51.86 66.89 -55.31
N TYR A 106 -52.46 67.33 -56.41
CA TYR A 106 -52.69 68.75 -56.67
C TYR A 106 -53.78 69.30 -55.73
N ALA A 107 -53.46 70.39 -55.03
CA ALA A 107 -54.28 70.98 -53.97
C ALA A 107 -54.50 72.49 -54.16
N ASP A 108 -55.44 73.05 -53.38
CA ASP A 108 -55.80 74.48 -53.41
C ASP A 108 -56.21 75.00 -54.81
N TYR A 109 -57.09 74.24 -55.49
CA TYR A 109 -57.70 74.69 -56.75
C TYR A 109 -58.34 76.06 -56.56
N THR A 110 -57.93 77.04 -57.36
CA THR A 110 -58.46 78.40 -57.33
C THR A 110 -58.69 78.89 -58.75
N GLU A 111 -59.85 79.50 -58.98
CA GLU A 111 -60.14 80.25 -60.20
C GLU A 111 -59.86 81.74 -59.95
N GLN A 112 -58.95 82.33 -60.71
CA GLN A 112 -58.59 83.74 -60.54
C GLN A 112 -59.61 84.66 -61.23
N PRO A 113 -59.80 85.92 -60.78
CA PRO A 113 -60.66 86.90 -61.46
C PRO A 113 -60.26 87.22 -62.92
N SER A 114 -59.07 86.80 -63.35
CA SER A 114 -58.57 86.83 -64.73
C SER A 114 -59.10 85.71 -65.63
N GLY A 115 -59.88 84.76 -65.09
CA GLY A 115 -60.36 83.57 -65.82
C GLY A 115 -59.35 82.43 -65.94
N VAL A 116 -58.21 82.51 -65.23
CA VAL A 116 -57.21 81.43 -65.16
C VAL A 116 -57.46 80.58 -63.93
N SER A 117 -57.70 79.29 -64.12
CA SER A 117 -57.93 78.31 -63.05
C SER A 117 -56.77 77.34 -62.91
N GLY A 118 -56.42 76.99 -61.68
CA GLY A 118 -55.34 76.03 -61.40
C GLY A 118 -55.16 75.73 -59.91
N TYR A 119 -54.36 74.70 -59.63
CA TYR A 119 -53.98 74.29 -58.29
C TYR A 119 -52.77 75.11 -57.80
N LYS A 120 -52.78 75.58 -56.55
CA LYS A 120 -51.69 76.39 -55.99
C LYS A 120 -50.61 75.59 -55.29
N ARG A 121 -50.85 74.31 -54.96
CA ARG A 121 -49.91 73.45 -54.26
C ARG A 121 -49.89 72.06 -54.88
N ILE A 122 -48.74 71.40 -54.81
CA ILE A 122 -48.62 69.95 -54.87
C ILE A 122 -48.38 69.49 -53.43
N VAL A 123 -49.11 68.48 -52.99
CA VAL A 123 -48.93 67.83 -51.69
C VAL A 123 -48.30 66.47 -51.95
N GLU A 124 -47.07 66.29 -51.48
CA GLU A 124 -46.45 64.98 -51.33
C GLU A 124 -47.18 64.24 -50.20
N GLN A 125 -47.85 63.14 -50.52
CA GLN A 125 -48.68 62.38 -49.58
C GLN A 125 -48.19 60.93 -49.45
N PRO A 126 -48.01 60.42 -48.21
CA PRO A 126 -47.79 58.99 -47.99
C PRO A 126 -49.06 58.20 -48.31
N LEU A 127 -49.01 57.34 -49.32
CA LEU A 127 -50.10 56.44 -49.66
C LEU A 127 -49.91 55.09 -48.97
N ILE A 128 -50.65 54.84 -47.89
CA ILE A 128 -50.63 53.56 -47.17
C ILE A 128 -51.74 52.64 -47.71
N GLN A 129 -51.38 51.43 -48.16
CA GLN A 129 -52.34 50.49 -48.77
C GLN A 129 -52.06 49.02 -48.43
N PRO A 130 -53.11 48.18 -48.26
CA PRO A 130 -52.99 46.73 -48.19
C PRO A 130 -52.96 46.12 -49.60
N MET A 131 -51.87 45.42 -49.94
CA MET A 131 -51.66 44.80 -51.25
C MET A 131 -51.61 43.26 -51.13
N LEU A 132 -52.53 42.54 -51.78
CA LEU A 132 -52.52 41.07 -51.81
C LEU A 132 -51.32 40.51 -52.58
N ASN A 133 -50.94 41.17 -53.68
CA ASN A 133 -49.79 40.82 -54.51
C ASN A 133 -48.87 42.04 -54.61
N LEU A 134 -47.72 42.00 -53.92
CA LEU A 134 -46.77 43.10 -53.97
C LEU A 134 -46.14 43.19 -55.37
N LYS A 135 -46.26 44.36 -56.00
CA LYS A 135 -45.52 44.75 -57.20
C LYS A 135 -44.57 45.88 -56.84
N GLU A 136 -43.45 45.95 -57.55
CA GLU A 136 -42.50 47.08 -57.45
C GLU A 136 -42.12 47.39 -55.99
N ALA A 137 -41.58 46.37 -55.28
CA ALA A 137 -41.24 46.43 -53.85
C ALA A 137 -40.18 47.49 -53.46
N GLY A 138 -39.64 48.23 -54.43
CA GLY A 138 -38.83 49.43 -54.22
C GLY A 138 -39.63 50.74 -54.20
N LEU A 139 -40.80 50.79 -54.85
CA LEU A 139 -41.74 51.93 -54.82
C LEU A 139 -42.80 51.76 -53.73
N ASN A 140 -43.22 50.52 -53.49
CA ASN A 140 -44.18 50.13 -52.45
C ASN A 140 -43.41 49.54 -51.26
N ILE A 141 -43.00 50.40 -50.32
CA ILE A 141 -42.19 50.03 -49.16
C ILE A 141 -43.04 49.24 -48.16
N VAL A 142 -42.68 48.00 -47.89
CA VAL A 142 -43.42 47.12 -46.96
C VAL A 142 -43.24 47.59 -45.52
N LEU A 143 -44.34 47.94 -44.87
CA LEU A 143 -44.42 48.22 -43.44
C LEU A 143 -44.61 46.94 -42.64
N ALA A 144 -45.49 46.04 -43.11
CA ALA A 144 -45.80 44.76 -42.48
C ALA A 144 -46.46 43.78 -43.46
N VAL A 145 -46.60 42.52 -43.03
CA VAL A 145 -47.44 41.50 -43.65
C VAL A 145 -48.52 41.13 -42.64
N VAL A 146 -49.78 41.42 -42.98
CA VAL A 146 -50.94 41.18 -42.12
C VAL A 146 -51.67 39.94 -42.61
N SER A 147 -51.67 38.89 -41.79
CA SER A 147 -52.31 37.61 -42.09
C SER A 147 -53.69 37.55 -41.46
N PHE A 148 -54.70 37.09 -42.22
CA PHE A 148 -56.09 37.02 -41.79
C PHE A 148 -56.53 35.58 -41.51
N THR A 149 -57.48 35.45 -40.60
CA THR A 149 -58.23 34.21 -40.35
C THR A 149 -59.22 33.92 -41.48
N ASN A 150 -59.78 32.70 -41.50
CA ASN A 150 -60.91 32.33 -42.36
C ASN A 150 -62.23 33.07 -42.02
N GLN A 151 -62.19 33.98 -41.04
CA GLN A 151 -63.31 34.81 -40.57
C GLN A 151 -63.04 36.31 -40.81
N SER A 152 -62.03 36.64 -41.63
CA SER A 152 -61.61 38.00 -41.99
C SER A 152 -61.22 38.90 -40.80
N ALA A 153 -60.90 38.33 -39.64
CA ALA A 153 -60.17 39.02 -38.57
C ALA A 153 -58.66 38.85 -38.74
N ILE A 154 -57.87 39.87 -38.39
CA ILE A 154 -56.41 39.80 -38.30
C ILE A 154 -56.02 38.66 -37.35
N ASN A 155 -55.10 37.82 -37.80
CA ASN A 155 -54.55 36.68 -37.06
C ASN A 155 -53.15 37.00 -36.51
N ALA A 156 -52.30 37.61 -37.34
CA ALA A 156 -50.93 37.94 -36.99
C ALA A 156 -50.40 39.09 -37.86
N ILE A 157 -49.48 39.87 -37.30
CA ILE A 157 -48.66 40.84 -38.03
C ILE A 157 -47.22 40.32 -38.04
N ASN A 158 -46.68 40.16 -39.24
CA ASN A 158 -45.32 39.70 -39.50
C ASN A 158 -44.54 40.79 -40.25
N TYR A 159 -43.21 40.70 -40.26
CA TYR A 159 -42.35 41.66 -40.98
C TYR A 159 -41.61 41.04 -42.18
N ARG A 160 -41.90 39.78 -42.53
CA ARG A 160 -41.38 39.06 -43.71
C ARG A 160 -42.44 38.08 -44.24
N ALA A 161 -42.51 37.92 -45.57
CA ALA A 161 -43.12 36.79 -46.24
C ALA A 161 -42.27 36.41 -47.47
N GLY A 162 -41.81 35.16 -47.53
CA GLY A 162 -40.86 34.71 -48.55
C GLY A 162 -39.58 35.56 -48.56
N THR A 163 -39.20 36.07 -49.73
CA THR A 163 -38.05 36.96 -49.94
C THR A 163 -38.35 38.44 -49.65
N VAL A 164 -39.61 38.80 -49.38
CA VAL A 164 -40.07 40.17 -49.15
C VAL A 164 -40.12 40.45 -47.65
N ALA A 165 -39.59 41.61 -47.21
CA ALA A 165 -39.60 42.01 -45.81
C ALA A 165 -39.64 43.53 -45.64
N ARG A 166 -40.15 43.98 -44.47
CA ARG A 166 -39.88 45.31 -43.92
C ARG A 166 -38.36 45.48 -43.84
N ARG A 167 -37.85 46.59 -44.37
CA ARG A 167 -36.41 46.87 -44.44
C ARG A 167 -36.13 48.31 -44.03
N TYR A 168 -34.96 48.55 -43.46
CA TYR A 168 -34.48 49.89 -43.17
C TYR A 168 -33.56 50.40 -44.28
N VAL A 169 -33.45 51.73 -44.40
CA VAL A 169 -32.46 52.41 -45.24
C VAL A 169 -31.06 52.05 -44.72
N SER A 170 -30.21 51.53 -45.61
CA SER A 170 -28.81 51.17 -45.32
C SER A 170 -27.89 52.00 -46.22
N SER A 171 -26.66 52.30 -45.81
CA SER A 171 -25.71 53.03 -46.68
C SER A 171 -24.89 52.08 -47.56
N THR A 172 -24.61 52.50 -48.80
CA THR A 172 -23.81 51.76 -49.79
C THR A 172 -22.47 52.45 -49.99
N LEU A 173 -21.45 51.98 -49.26
CA LEU A 173 -20.07 52.50 -49.30
C LEU A 173 -19.12 51.41 -49.81
N GLY A 174 -18.19 51.76 -50.72
CA GLY A 174 -17.13 50.83 -51.16
C GLY A 174 -15.98 50.72 -50.15
N ALA A 175 -15.71 51.81 -49.44
CA ALA A 175 -14.80 51.87 -48.30
C ALA A 175 -15.31 52.90 -47.30
N LEU A 176 -15.06 52.65 -46.01
CA LEU A 176 -15.27 53.58 -44.90
C LEU A 176 -13.90 53.85 -44.26
N THR A 177 -13.33 55.04 -44.49
CA THR A 177 -12.16 55.51 -43.72
C THR A 177 -12.64 56.21 -42.46
N LEU A 178 -12.11 55.80 -41.31
CA LEU A 178 -12.43 56.35 -40.00
C LEU A 178 -11.41 57.44 -39.65
N ILE A 179 -11.72 58.67 -40.03
CA ILE A 179 -10.91 59.84 -39.66
C ILE A 179 -11.05 60.07 -38.14
N ALA A 180 -9.94 59.94 -37.41
CA ALA A 180 -9.90 60.22 -35.98
C ALA A 180 -9.84 61.73 -35.74
N GLU A 181 -10.93 62.30 -35.20
CA GLU A 181 -10.84 63.62 -34.56
C GLU A 181 -9.94 63.54 -33.32
N GLY A 182 -9.29 64.66 -32.98
CA GLY A 182 -8.12 64.66 -32.10
C GLY A 182 -8.37 64.22 -30.64
N ALA A 183 -7.29 63.74 -30.01
CA ALA A 183 -7.19 63.16 -28.67
C ALA A 183 -7.73 61.72 -28.54
N GLY A 184 -6.82 60.74 -28.68
CA GLY A 184 -7.08 59.35 -28.33
C GLY A 184 -7.33 59.13 -26.82
N LEU A 185 -7.90 57.97 -26.49
CA LEU A 185 -8.48 57.62 -25.18
C LEU A 185 -7.52 57.52 -23.95
N SER A 186 -6.30 58.05 -24.05
CA SER A 186 -5.39 58.19 -22.90
C SER A 186 -4.61 59.50 -23.01
N GLY A 187 -4.69 60.32 -21.96
CA GLY A 187 -4.30 61.72 -22.04
C GLY A 187 -2.80 61.98 -21.94
N ASN A 188 -2.18 62.38 -23.05
CA ASN A 188 -1.14 63.41 -23.01
C ASN A 188 -1.14 64.20 -24.33
N PRO A 189 -1.52 65.50 -24.35
CA PRO A 189 -1.58 66.29 -25.56
C PRO A 189 -0.17 66.75 -26.00
N VAL A 190 0.62 65.81 -26.50
CA VAL A 190 1.85 66.14 -27.24
C VAL A 190 1.43 66.77 -28.56
N ALA A 191 1.40 68.10 -28.59
CA ALA A 191 1.08 68.90 -29.77
C ALA A 191 2.23 68.84 -30.79
N ALA A 192 2.39 67.68 -31.45
CA ALA A 192 3.14 67.58 -32.68
C ALA A 192 2.42 68.43 -33.74
N PRO A 193 3.08 69.43 -34.36
CA PRO A 193 2.45 70.21 -35.41
C PRO A 193 2.26 69.32 -36.64
N LEU A 194 1.01 69.03 -37.01
CA LEU A 194 0.66 68.40 -38.28
C LEU A 194 0.91 69.39 -39.44
N SER A 195 2.19 69.60 -39.75
CA SER A 195 2.61 70.32 -40.95
C SER A 195 2.29 69.48 -42.18
N ASN A 196 1.46 70.04 -43.06
CA ASN A 196 0.77 69.39 -44.17
C ASN A 196 -0.44 68.56 -43.71
N ALA A 197 -1.57 68.76 -44.39
CA ALA A 197 -2.72 67.89 -44.24
C ALA A 197 -2.38 66.53 -44.87
N VAL A 198 -2.38 65.47 -44.05
CA VAL A 198 -2.26 64.09 -44.52
C VAL A 198 -3.46 63.79 -45.44
N ASP A 199 -3.23 63.09 -46.55
CA ASP A 199 -4.29 62.63 -47.42
C ASP A 199 -5.23 61.70 -46.62
N PRO A 200 -6.56 61.96 -46.53
CA PRO A 200 -7.50 61.06 -45.86
C PRO A 200 -7.64 59.67 -46.55
N ASN A 201 -6.95 59.44 -47.67
CA ASN A 201 -6.82 58.13 -48.30
C ASN A 201 -5.55 57.36 -47.86
N ASP A 202 -4.66 57.96 -47.06
CA ASP A 202 -3.45 57.32 -46.55
C ASP A 202 -3.78 56.29 -45.45
N ALA A 203 -3.69 55.01 -45.85
CA ALA A 203 -3.88 53.85 -44.97
C ALA A 203 -2.86 53.80 -43.81
N GLY A 204 -1.69 54.43 -43.96
CA GLY A 204 -0.69 54.51 -42.90
C GLY A 204 -1.12 55.38 -41.71
N VAL A 205 -2.18 56.17 -41.84
CA VAL A 205 -2.60 57.17 -40.84
C VAL A 205 -4.04 57.00 -40.34
N TYR A 206 -4.99 56.57 -41.19
CA TYR A 206 -6.39 56.39 -40.78
C TYR A 206 -6.89 54.96 -40.99
N PRO A 207 -7.52 54.32 -39.98
CA PRO A 207 -8.04 52.97 -40.11
C PRO A 207 -9.25 52.90 -41.07
N ARG A 208 -9.37 51.80 -41.81
CA ARG A 208 -10.32 51.65 -42.93
C ARG A 208 -11.04 50.30 -42.90
N LEU A 209 -12.29 50.33 -43.32
CA LEU A 209 -13.13 49.16 -43.58
C LEU A 209 -13.44 49.11 -45.08
N VAL A 210 -12.96 48.09 -45.78
CA VAL A 210 -13.01 48.03 -47.26
C VAL A 210 -13.66 46.73 -47.72
N ALA A 211 -14.68 46.82 -48.58
CA ALA A 211 -15.23 45.65 -49.25
C ALA A 211 -14.40 45.34 -50.50
N ARG A 212 -13.73 44.19 -50.54
CA ARG A 212 -12.96 43.72 -51.71
C ARG A 212 -13.62 42.48 -52.33
N LEU A 213 -13.63 42.42 -53.65
CA LEU A 213 -13.94 41.21 -54.41
C LEU A 213 -12.62 40.53 -54.79
N ASP A 214 -12.40 39.31 -54.31
CA ASP A 214 -11.37 38.44 -54.90
C ASP A 214 -11.90 37.97 -56.27
N ASP A 215 -11.33 38.52 -57.34
CA ASP A 215 -11.76 38.22 -58.70
C ASP A 215 -11.35 36.82 -59.18
N SER A 216 -10.51 36.09 -58.43
CA SER A 216 -10.14 34.70 -58.68
C SER A 216 -11.05 33.73 -57.91
N ALA A 217 -11.27 33.97 -56.60
CA ALA A 217 -12.15 33.15 -55.76
C ALA A 217 -13.65 33.46 -55.94
N LYS A 218 -13.99 34.62 -56.52
CA LYS A 218 -15.35 35.20 -56.57
C LYS A 218 -16.01 35.37 -55.20
N GLN A 219 -15.19 35.58 -54.17
CA GLN A 219 -15.62 35.86 -52.80
C GLN A 219 -15.50 37.35 -52.48
N VAL A 220 -16.46 37.88 -51.71
CA VAL A 220 -16.40 39.25 -51.19
C VAL A 220 -15.87 39.19 -49.76
N MET A 221 -14.75 39.85 -49.50
CA MET A 221 -14.14 39.98 -48.18
C MET A 221 -14.36 41.39 -47.62
N LEU A 222 -14.42 41.48 -46.29
CA LEU A 222 -14.33 42.74 -45.57
C LEU A 222 -12.92 42.86 -44.97
N GLU A 223 -12.12 43.76 -45.52
CA GLU A 223 -10.77 44.06 -45.07
C GLU A 223 -10.81 45.14 -43.99
N VAL A 224 -10.07 44.93 -42.89
CA VAL A 224 -9.89 45.91 -41.81
C VAL A 224 -8.43 46.33 -41.79
N ASP A 225 -8.17 47.49 -42.37
CA ASP A 225 -6.84 48.06 -42.59
C ASP A 225 -6.55 49.06 -41.45
N ALA A 226 -5.76 48.65 -40.46
CA ALA A 226 -5.49 49.45 -39.25
C ALA A 226 -4.20 48.99 -38.55
N SER A 227 -3.49 49.93 -37.92
CA SER A 227 -2.26 49.64 -37.14
C SER A 227 -2.51 48.84 -35.85
N ARG A 228 -3.74 48.84 -35.33
CA ARG A 228 -4.21 47.94 -34.27
C ARG A 228 -5.72 47.75 -34.38
N THR A 229 -6.15 46.48 -34.47
CA THR A 229 -7.57 46.10 -34.46
C THR A 229 -7.87 45.28 -33.22
N GLN A 230 -8.99 45.56 -32.56
CA GLN A 230 -9.51 44.80 -31.42
C GLN A 230 -10.99 44.51 -31.67
N PHE A 231 -11.39 43.25 -31.52
CA PHE A 231 -12.77 42.79 -31.73
C PHE A 231 -13.37 42.32 -30.40
N ASP A 232 -14.05 43.22 -29.70
CA ASP A 232 -14.72 42.91 -28.42
C ASP A 232 -16.07 42.22 -28.67
N GLY A 233 -16.08 40.88 -28.68
CA GLY A 233 -17.29 40.09 -28.87
C GLY A 233 -17.02 38.63 -29.26
N VAL A 234 -18.02 37.98 -29.85
CA VAL A 234 -17.89 36.63 -30.42
C VAL A 234 -17.81 36.74 -31.94
N VAL A 235 -16.69 36.30 -32.52
CA VAL A 235 -16.53 36.19 -33.98
C VAL A 235 -17.02 34.81 -34.41
N THR A 236 -18.24 34.75 -34.96
CA THR A 236 -18.78 33.53 -35.60
C THR A 236 -18.74 33.66 -37.12
N THR A 237 -17.90 32.86 -37.77
CA THR A 237 -17.97 32.59 -39.20
C THR A 237 -18.97 31.46 -39.49
N LEU A 238 -19.53 31.42 -40.71
CA LEU A 238 -20.30 30.26 -41.18
C LEU A 238 -19.39 29.11 -41.65
N ASP A 239 -18.21 29.49 -42.14
CA ASP A 239 -17.15 28.61 -42.65
C ASP A 239 -15.90 28.70 -41.73
N ASN A 240 -14.79 28.13 -42.18
CA ASN A 240 -13.49 28.13 -41.50
C ASN A 240 -12.94 29.55 -41.23
N LEU A 241 -12.31 29.76 -40.07
CA LEU A 241 -11.65 31.02 -39.68
C LEU A 241 -10.15 30.97 -40.01
N GLY A 242 -9.67 31.90 -40.83
CA GLY A 242 -8.26 32.01 -41.22
C GLY A 242 -7.58 33.24 -40.62
N ILE A 243 -6.37 33.05 -40.09
CA ILE A 243 -5.43 34.11 -39.73
C ILE A 243 -4.21 33.97 -40.64
N GLY A 244 -3.94 34.97 -41.47
CA GLY A 244 -2.83 34.94 -42.45
C GLY A 244 -3.08 34.11 -43.72
N THR A 245 -4.26 33.48 -43.86
CA THR A 245 -4.69 32.75 -45.06
C THR A 245 -6.10 33.18 -45.50
N SER A 246 -6.32 33.27 -46.82
CA SER A 246 -7.63 33.57 -47.42
C SER A 246 -8.51 32.34 -47.68
N GLN A 247 -7.94 31.13 -47.62
CA GLN A 247 -8.66 29.87 -47.85
C GLN A 247 -8.29 28.84 -46.76
N PRO A 248 -8.73 29.04 -45.51
CA PRO A 248 -8.50 28.10 -44.42
C PRO A 248 -9.22 26.76 -44.66
N TYR A 249 -8.50 25.65 -44.52
CA TYR A 249 -9.01 24.29 -44.73
C TYR A 249 -9.54 23.63 -43.44
N ALA A 250 -9.26 24.21 -42.28
CA ALA A 250 -9.76 23.78 -40.97
C ALA A 250 -10.47 24.92 -40.23
N ASN A 251 -11.35 24.58 -39.26
CA ASN A 251 -12.21 25.54 -38.54
C ASN A 251 -11.46 26.75 -37.96
N LEU A 252 -10.20 26.56 -37.56
CA LEU A 252 -9.23 27.62 -37.30
C LEU A 252 -7.91 27.24 -37.99
N GLU A 253 -7.39 28.13 -38.83
CA GLU A 253 -6.07 27.99 -39.44
C GLU A 253 -5.23 29.26 -39.23
N ILE A 254 -3.96 29.09 -38.87
CA ILE A 254 -3.01 30.17 -38.56
C ILE A 254 -1.80 29.99 -39.48
N GLN A 255 -1.51 30.99 -40.32
CA GLN A 255 -0.37 30.99 -41.24
C GLN A 255 0.53 32.22 -41.03
N PRO A 256 1.85 32.11 -41.31
CA PRO A 256 2.81 33.17 -41.08
C PRO A 256 2.77 34.25 -42.18
N LEU A 257 1.94 35.27 -41.97
CA LEU A 257 1.82 36.39 -42.90
C LEU A 257 3.16 37.14 -43.04
N THR A 258 3.53 37.43 -44.28
CA THR A 258 4.65 38.32 -44.62
C THR A 258 4.12 39.74 -44.77
N PHE A 259 4.70 40.68 -44.03
CA PHE A 259 4.33 42.08 -44.02
C PHE A 259 5.38 42.92 -44.75
N ASP A 260 4.94 43.96 -45.46
CA ASP A 260 5.85 44.96 -46.02
C ASP A 260 6.36 45.90 -44.91
N GLY A 261 7.66 46.12 -44.89
CA GLY A 261 8.36 46.93 -43.90
C GLY A 261 8.33 48.42 -44.24
N PRO A 262 7.85 49.31 -43.34
CA PRO A 262 7.86 50.74 -43.59
C PRO A 262 9.29 51.27 -43.72
N GLY A 263 9.51 52.09 -44.75
CA GLY A 263 10.80 52.67 -45.06
C GLY A 263 11.80 51.66 -45.66
N ALA A 264 12.99 51.61 -45.06
CA ALA A 264 14.10 50.81 -45.55
C ALA A 264 15.07 50.43 -44.41
N ILE A 265 15.72 49.28 -44.55
CA ILE A 265 16.79 48.80 -43.66
C ILE A 265 18.18 49.08 -44.24
N SER A 266 19.14 49.25 -43.34
CA SER A 266 20.57 49.20 -43.63
C SER A 266 21.25 48.28 -42.61
N SER A 267 22.34 47.59 -42.96
CA SER A 267 23.02 46.64 -42.07
C SER A 267 24.52 46.83 -42.04
N ASN A 268 25.11 46.65 -40.85
CA ASN A 268 26.54 46.70 -40.59
C ASN A 268 26.95 45.43 -39.82
N GLY A 269 27.39 44.41 -40.54
CA GLY A 269 27.55 43.08 -39.98
C GLY A 269 26.21 42.50 -39.57
N ILE A 270 26.05 42.16 -38.28
CA ILE A 270 24.79 41.66 -37.70
C ILE A 270 23.84 42.76 -37.23
N ASP A 271 24.29 44.01 -37.13
CA ASP A 271 23.45 45.12 -36.65
C ASP A 271 22.64 45.68 -37.83
N VAL A 272 21.32 45.84 -37.63
CA VAL A 272 20.37 46.32 -38.65
C VAL A 272 19.59 47.51 -38.09
N THR A 273 19.54 48.60 -38.87
CA THR A 273 18.88 49.87 -38.50
C THR A 273 17.78 50.22 -39.49
N PHE A 274 16.67 50.76 -38.99
CA PHE A 274 15.48 51.11 -39.78
C PHE A 274 15.41 52.61 -40.08
N THR A 275 14.89 52.97 -41.26
CA THR A 275 14.63 54.37 -41.64
C THR A 275 13.30 54.89 -41.06
N VAL A 276 12.37 53.98 -40.73
CA VAL A 276 11.09 54.24 -40.08
C VAL A 276 10.83 53.11 -39.08
N PRO A 277 10.48 53.39 -37.81
CA PRO A 277 10.17 52.34 -36.84
C PRO A 277 8.81 51.69 -37.11
N ILE A 278 8.74 50.38 -36.90
CA ILE A 278 7.47 49.66 -36.76
C ILE A 278 6.97 49.81 -35.32
N SER A 279 5.64 49.91 -35.15
CA SER A 279 4.98 49.91 -33.85
C SER A 279 3.96 48.75 -33.78
N PRO A 280 4.01 47.87 -32.76
CA PRO A 280 5.10 47.71 -31.79
C PRO A 280 6.41 47.31 -32.49
N PHE A 281 7.55 47.63 -31.90
CA PHE A 281 8.86 47.32 -32.50
C PHE A 281 9.11 45.80 -32.58
N PHE A 282 10.23 45.40 -33.17
CA PHE A 282 10.59 43.98 -33.32
C PHE A 282 10.78 43.27 -31.98
N GLN A 283 10.53 41.96 -31.98
CA GLN A 283 10.85 41.05 -30.89
C GLN A 283 11.94 40.06 -31.31
N ILE A 284 12.54 39.38 -30.33
CA ILE A 284 13.48 38.28 -30.59
C ILE A 284 12.71 37.15 -31.30
N GLY A 285 13.32 36.57 -32.34
CA GLY A 285 12.72 35.59 -33.23
C GLY A 285 12.05 36.18 -34.48
N ASP A 286 11.66 37.47 -34.48
CA ASP A 286 11.05 38.10 -35.67
C ASP A 286 12.02 38.00 -36.86
N GLN A 287 11.49 37.72 -38.05
CA GLN A 287 12.30 37.45 -39.25
C GLN A 287 12.27 38.63 -40.22
N LEU A 288 13.45 39.03 -40.70
CA LEU A 288 13.66 40.08 -41.69
C LEU A 288 14.13 39.49 -43.02
N ARG A 289 13.65 40.06 -44.13
CA ARG A 289 14.06 39.68 -45.49
C ARG A 289 14.14 40.92 -46.37
N SER A 290 15.29 41.16 -47.01
CA SER A 290 15.47 42.26 -47.97
C SER A 290 14.54 42.09 -49.17
N ASP A 291 13.84 43.16 -49.56
CA ASP A 291 13.02 43.20 -50.78
C ASP A 291 13.23 44.54 -51.51
N PRO A 292 13.85 44.58 -52.70
CA PRO A 292 14.30 43.43 -53.50
C PRO A 292 15.42 42.61 -52.86
N PRO A 293 15.55 41.32 -53.25
CA PRO A 293 16.62 40.44 -52.81
C PRO A 293 17.99 40.88 -53.37
N VAL A 294 19.06 40.72 -52.59
CA VAL A 294 20.41 41.25 -52.93
C VAL A 294 21.50 40.18 -52.89
N THR A 295 22.39 40.16 -53.90
CA THR A 295 23.64 39.37 -53.93
C THR A 295 24.81 40.14 -54.56
N LEU A 296 26.04 39.65 -54.36
CA LEU A 296 27.29 40.24 -54.85
C LEU A 296 27.75 39.72 -56.22
N GLN A 297 28.26 40.62 -57.08
CA GLN A 297 29.47 40.34 -57.87
C GLN A 297 30.19 41.61 -58.38
N ARG A 298 31.27 41.41 -59.17
CA ARG A 298 32.52 42.21 -59.20
C ARG A 298 32.45 43.74 -59.35
N ASP A 299 31.44 44.31 -60.00
CA ASP A 299 31.54 45.67 -60.56
C ASP A 299 30.85 46.78 -59.71
N GLY A 300 30.61 46.52 -58.42
CA GLY A 300 30.21 47.55 -57.46
C GLY A 300 28.81 48.15 -57.64
N LYS A 301 27.90 47.44 -58.32
CA LYS A 301 26.48 47.80 -58.44
C LYS A 301 25.60 46.66 -57.93
N THR A 302 24.60 47.01 -57.13
CA THR A 302 23.60 46.10 -56.57
C THR A 302 22.75 45.48 -57.67
N VAL A 303 22.53 44.16 -57.62
CA VAL A 303 21.69 43.41 -58.57
C VAL A 303 20.73 42.50 -57.80
N PHE A 304 19.53 42.32 -58.37
CA PHE A 304 18.50 41.42 -57.86
C PHE A 304 19.02 39.98 -57.74
N GLY A 305 18.98 39.42 -56.53
CA GLY A 305 19.56 38.13 -56.17
C GLY A 305 18.55 37.13 -55.59
N LEU A 306 19.03 36.24 -54.72
CA LEU A 306 18.17 35.40 -53.87
C LEU A 306 17.90 36.09 -52.54
N ALA A 307 16.67 36.00 -52.05
CA ALA A 307 16.26 36.68 -50.83
C ALA A 307 16.96 36.09 -49.59
N GLN A 308 17.64 36.96 -48.84
CA GLN A 308 18.28 36.57 -47.59
C GLN A 308 17.31 36.85 -46.45
N LEU A 309 16.85 35.78 -45.80
CA LEU A 309 16.09 35.85 -44.56
C LEU A 309 17.05 35.77 -43.36
N ARG A 310 16.71 36.47 -42.28
CA ARG A 310 17.47 36.57 -41.03
C ARG A 310 16.54 36.63 -39.83
N THR A 311 16.95 36.03 -38.73
CA THR A 311 16.19 35.99 -37.47
C THR A 311 16.78 36.99 -36.49
N ILE A 312 15.94 37.82 -35.86
CA ILE A 312 16.38 38.80 -34.85
C ILE A 312 16.75 38.06 -33.56
N VAL A 313 17.97 38.30 -33.05
CA VAL A 313 18.52 37.68 -31.83
C VAL A 313 18.64 38.64 -30.65
N SER A 314 18.60 39.96 -30.89
CA SER A 314 18.47 40.97 -29.82
C SER A 314 17.90 42.29 -30.37
N VAL A 315 17.27 43.08 -29.51
CA VAL A 315 16.52 44.30 -29.87
C VAL A 315 16.97 45.47 -29.01
N ASP A 316 17.21 46.63 -29.64
CA ASP A 316 17.53 47.90 -29.02
C ASP A 316 16.53 48.95 -29.53
N ALA A 317 15.34 48.95 -28.93
CA ALA A 317 14.20 49.72 -29.40
C ALA A 317 14.45 51.24 -29.37
N ASP A 318 15.15 51.73 -28.33
CA ASP A 318 15.52 53.15 -28.18
C ASP A 318 16.41 53.65 -29.33
N LYS A 319 17.26 52.78 -29.89
CA LYS A 319 18.14 53.10 -31.03
C LYS A 319 17.56 52.68 -32.38
N GLN A 320 16.34 52.12 -32.41
CA GLN A 320 15.72 51.52 -33.59
C GLN A 320 16.67 50.55 -34.30
N LEU A 321 17.37 49.73 -33.51
CA LEU A 321 18.39 48.78 -33.96
C LEU A 321 18.00 47.37 -33.51
N VAL A 322 18.24 46.40 -34.37
CA VAL A 322 18.14 44.97 -34.04
C VAL A 322 19.42 44.27 -34.46
N LYS A 323 19.76 43.17 -33.79
CA LYS A 323 20.84 42.28 -34.22
C LYS A 323 20.24 41.00 -34.78
N VAL A 324 20.78 40.52 -35.90
CA VAL A 324 20.36 39.27 -36.54
C VAL A 324 21.33 38.12 -36.31
N ASP A 325 20.84 36.90 -36.45
CA ASP A 325 21.56 35.62 -36.35
C ASP A 325 22.85 35.57 -37.19
N ARG A 326 22.82 36.23 -38.36
CA ARG A 326 23.92 36.23 -39.32
C ARG A 326 23.95 37.54 -40.12
N ALA A 327 25.14 38.05 -40.43
CA ALA A 327 25.26 39.24 -41.27
C ALA A 327 24.62 39.04 -42.66
N PHE A 328 24.04 40.10 -43.23
CA PHE A 328 23.65 40.12 -44.65
C PHE A 328 24.90 40.19 -45.55
N ASP A 329 24.87 39.49 -46.70
CA ASP A 329 26.02 39.42 -47.63
C ASP A 329 25.58 39.64 -49.09
N PRO A 330 25.72 40.86 -49.67
CA PRO A 330 26.39 42.02 -49.09
C PRO A 330 25.60 42.68 -47.96
N ALA A 331 26.29 43.57 -47.24
CA ALA A 331 25.66 44.55 -46.36
C ALA A 331 24.60 45.37 -47.12
N LEU A 332 23.50 45.70 -46.44
CA LEU A 332 22.38 46.44 -47.01
C LEU A 332 22.57 47.95 -46.77
N ASP A 333 22.28 48.77 -47.79
CA ASP A 333 22.18 50.22 -47.67
C ASP A 333 20.82 50.65 -48.21
N ARG A 334 19.95 51.15 -47.33
CA ARG A 334 18.60 51.69 -47.62
C ARG A 334 17.77 50.83 -48.59
N ILE A 335 17.77 49.51 -48.37
CA ILE A 335 16.93 48.57 -49.13
C ILE A 335 15.58 48.42 -48.42
N SER A 336 14.48 48.37 -49.16
CA SER A 336 13.17 47.99 -48.60
C SER A 336 13.20 46.52 -48.12
N TYR A 337 12.18 46.14 -47.36
CA TYR A 337 12.18 44.84 -46.67
C TYR A 337 10.77 44.35 -46.44
N THR A 338 10.68 43.04 -46.30
CA THR A 338 9.52 42.35 -45.75
C THR A 338 9.90 41.70 -44.42
N TYR A 339 8.94 41.52 -43.52
CA TYR A 339 9.16 40.85 -42.25
C TYR A 339 8.05 39.85 -41.92
N GLN A 340 8.36 38.87 -41.08
CA GLN A 340 7.40 37.93 -40.48
C GLN A 340 7.57 38.00 -38.96
N ARG A 341 6.46 37.98 -38.21
CA ARG A 341 6.52 37.94 -36.75
C ARG A 341 6.80 36.52 -36.27
N ALA A 342 7.64 36.38 -35.24
CA ALA A 342 7.83 35.10 -34.55
C ALA A 342 6.54 34.60 -33.91
N LEU A 343 5.73 35.54 -33.42
CA LEU A 343 4.45 35.25 -32.78
C LEU A 343 3.32 35.28 -33.83
N LEU A 344 2.74 34.12 -34.13
CA LEU A 344 1.67 33.98 -35.13
C LEU A 344 0.29 34.23 -34.53
N ALA A 345 0.06 33.75 -33.31
CA ALA A 345 -1.17 33.97 -32.56
C ALA A 345 -0.90 34.00 -31.06
N ARG A 346 -1.56 34.92 -30.37
CA ARG A 346 -1.53 35.05 -28.91
C ARG A 346 -2.93 35.34 -28.39
N PHE A 347 -3.35 34.56 -27.41
CA PHE A 347 -4.59 34.76 -26.68
C PHE A 347 -4.26 34.87 -25.20
N GLY A 348 -4.68 35.96 -24.56
CA GLY A 348 -4.36 36.32 -23.18
C GLY A 348 -5.46 37.19 -22.58
N LEU A 349 -5.38 37.45 -21.28
CA LEU A 349 -6.36 38.30 -20.58
C LEU A 349 -6.00 39.79 -20.67
N ASP A 350 -4.72 40.09 -20.93
CA ASP A 350 -4.17 41.43 -21.07
C ASP A 350 -2.94 41.42 -22.00
N ALA A 351 -2.23 42.56 -22.09
CA ALA A 351 -1.02 42.69 -22.92
C ALA A 351 0.21 41.91 -22.40
N ASN A 352 0.18 41.41 -21.16
CA ASN A 352 1.35 40.85 -20.45
C ASN A 352 1.23 39.34 -20.18
N SER A 353 0.03 38.77 -20.26
CA SER A 353 -0.26 37.35 -20.07
C SER A 353 -0.48 36.62 -21.39
N SER A 354 -0.07 35.35 -21.48
CA SER A 354 -0.46 34.43 -22.55
C SER A 354 -1.07 33.17 -21.96
N LEU A 355 -2.23 32.77 -22.51
CA LEU A 355 -2.92 31.52 -22.22
C LEU A 355 -2.85 30.54 -23.39
N VAL A 356 -2.76 31.04 -24.62
CA VAL A 356 -2.43 30.27 -25.82
C VAL A 356 -1.46 31.11 -26.65
N GLU A 357 -0.36 30.50 -27.09
CA GLU A 357 0.68 31.14 -27.89
C GLU A 357 1.14 30.19 -29.00
N VAL A 358 1.37 30.70 -30.22
CA VAL A 358 1.78 29.90 -31.39
C VAL A 358 2.93 30.61 -32.11
N GLY A 359 4.06 29.93 -32.21
CA GLY A 359 5.30 30.43 -32.81
C GLY A 359 5.50 30.04 -34.28
N LEU A 360 6.24 30.88 -34.99
CA LEU A 360 6.66 30.73 -36.40
C LEU A 360 7.55 29.50 -36.63
N ASP A 361 8.25 29.07 -35.58
CA ASP A 361 9.07 27.86 -35.53
C ASP A 361 8.27 26.58 -35.26
N GLY A 362 6.95 26.68 -35.10
CA GLY A 362 6.07 25.57 -34.74
C GLY A 362 5.98 25.30 -33.23
N SER A 363 6.53 26.17 -32.39
CA SER A 363 6.28 26.11 -30.95
C SER A 363 4.82 26.45 -30.60
N VAL A 364 4.29 25.86 -29.53
CA VAL A 364 2.93 26.11 -29.03
C VAL A 364 2.93 26.15 -27.50
N GLY A 365 2.45 27.24 -26.93
CA GLY A 365 2.22 27.40 -25.49
C GLY A 365 0.73 27.30 -25.14
N LEU A 366 0.38 26.55 -24.10
CA LEU A 366 -0.98 26.41 -23.57
C LEU A 366 -1.01 26.53 -22.04
N GLY A 367 -2.01 27.23 -21.53
CA GLY A 367 -2.13 27.58 -20.11
C GLY A 367 -1.25 28.77 -19.73
N THR A 368 -1.32 29.18 -18.46
CA THR A 368 -0.54 30.31 -17.93
C THR A 368 0.96 30.05 -18.05
N GLN A 369 1.70 31.09 -18.41
CA GLN A 369 3.16 31.14 -18.31
C GLN A 369 3.60 31.13 -16.85
N ALA A 370 4.74 30.48 -16.57
CA ALA A 370 5.41 30.57 -15.29
C ALA A 370 5.94 32.00 -15.03
N ALA A 371 6.24 32.31 -13.77
CA ALA A 371 6.87 33.57 -13.41
C ALA A 371 8.23 33.73 -14.13
N VAL A 372 8.54 34.96 -14.54
CA VAL A 372 9.82 35.30 -15.18
C VAL A 372 10.96 34.99 -14.20
N ASN A 373 11.93 34.17 -14.60
CA ASN A 373 13.12 33.95 -13.77
C ASN A 373 13.92 35.25 -13.68
N ALA A 374 14.35 35.62 -12.47
CA ALA A 374 14.94 36.91 -12.19
C ALA A 374 16.39 37.03 -12.69
N GLY A 375 16.59 37.24 -14.00
CA GLY A 375 17.92 37.50 -14.56
C GLY A 375 17.99 37.85 -16.04
N ASP A 376 17.12 37.30 -16.90
CA ASP A 376 17.24 37.40 -18.37
C ASP A 376 16.08 38.17 -19.05
N GLY A 377 14.91 38.20 -18.42
CA GLY A 377 13.69 38.80 -18.99
C GLY A 377 12.93 37.89 -19.96
N THR A 378 13.29 36.61 -20.06
CA THR A 378 12.59 35.65 -20.92
C THR A 378 11.27 35.21 -20.25
N PRO A 379 10.10 35.30 -20.92
CA PRO A 379 8.84 34.81 -20.36
C PRO A 379 8.95 33.35 -19.91
N GLY A 380 8.45 33.06 -18.70
CA GLY A 380 8.46 31.72 -18.13
C GLY A 380 7.65 30.74 -18.99
N ARG A 381 8.03 29.46 -18.99
CA ARG A 381 7.40 28.47 -19.88
C ARG A 381 5.93 28.26 -19.55
N HIS A 382 5.14 27.93 -20.57
CA HIS A 382 3.72 27.62 -20.43
C HIS A 382 3.50 26.29 -19.70
N ALA A 383 2.40 26.21 -18.93
CA ALA A 383 1.98 25.00 -18.23
C ALA A 383 1.93 23.73 -19.10
N LEU A 384 1.62 23.86 -20.39
CA LEU A 384 2.02 22.92 -21.44
C LEU A 384 2.73 23.70 -22.55
N SER A 385 3.90 23.22 -22.96
CA SER A 385 4.68 23.76 -24.07
C SER A 385 4.99 22.66 -25.09
N ILE A 386 4.98 23.01 -26.37
CA ILE A 386 5.48 22.21 -27.48
C ILE A 386 6.65 22.98 -28.07
N ALA A 387 7.83 22.38 -28.09
CA ALA A 387 9.03 22.98 -28.67
C ALA A 387 9.13 22.66 -30.18
N PRO A 388 9.94 23.40 -30.98
CA PRO A 388 10.04 23.22 -32.45
C PRO A 388 10.50 21.82 -32.90
N ASN A 389 11.22 21.10 -32.05
CA ASN A 389 11.58 19.69 -32.24
C ASN A 389 10.40 18.71 -32.07
N ARG A 390 9.20 19.22 -31.74
CA ARG A 390 7.96 18.53 -31.37
C ARG A 390 8.02 17.79 -30.02
N TYR A 391 8.89 18.24 -29.10
CA TYR A 391 8.93 17.72 -27.73
C TYR A 391 7.90 18.47 -26.88
N VAL A 392 7.17 17.74 -26.04
CA VAL A 392 6.09 18.28 -25.20
C VAL A 392 6.56 18.41 -23.75
N GLY A 393 6.63 19.64 -23.26
CA GLY A 393 6.84 19.96 -21.85
C GLY A 393 5.51 20.13 -21.12
N ILE A 394 5.35 19.53 -19.94
CA ILE A 394 4.19 19.75 -19.07
C ILE A 394 4.68 20.14 -17.68
N GLY A 395 4.25 21.30 -17.17
CA GLY A 395 4.68 21.82 -15.86
C GLY A 395 6.17 22.17 -15.76
N LEU A 396 6.87 22.35 -16.89
CA LEU A 396 8.23 22.87 -16.91
C LEU A 396 8.20 24.39 -16.66
N ILE A 397 9.10 24.86 -15.80
CA ILE A 397 9.10 26.25 -15.30
C ILE A 397 10.22 27.06 -15.98
N ASP A 398 11.41 26.45 -16.03
CA ASP A 398 12.71 27.09 -16.25
C ASP A 398 13.47 26.59 -17.50
N ARG A 399 13.07 25.42 -18.04
CA ARG A 399 13.74 24.75 -19.17
C ARG A 399 12.80 24.40 -20.31
N ASP A 400 13.37 24.22 -21.50
CA ASP A 400 12.71 23.53 -22.61
C ASP A 400 12.63 22.01 -22.36
N PRO A 401 11.62 21.31 -22.92
CA PRO A 401 11.49 19.87 -22.80
C PRO A 401 12.70 19.14 -23.42
N GLN A 402 13.36 18.30 -22.64
CA GLN A 402 14.57 17.57 -23.05
C GLN A 402 14.27 16.22 -23.72
N SER A 403 13.01 15.78 -23.68
CA SER A 403 12.53 14.53 -24.26
C SER A 403 11.16 14.72 -24.93
N ALA A 404 10.78 13.80 -25.83
CA ALA A 404 9.54 13.89 -26.61
C ALA A 404 8.27 14.13 -25.75
N LEU A 405 8.28 13.61 -24.52
CA LEU A 405 7.48 14.10 -23.40
C LEU A 405 8.45 14.35 -22.22
N ASP A 406 8.38 15.51 -21.59
CA ASP A 406 9.14 15.91 -20.40
C ASP A 406 8.14 16.56 -19.42
N VAL A 407 8.10 16.11 -18.16
CA VAL A 407 7.08 16.53 -17.19
C VAL A 407 7.74 16.96 -15.89
N GLY A 408 7.45 18.18 -15.44
CA GLY A 408 7.96 18.77 -14.20
C GLY A 408 7.28 18.25 -12.93
N GLY A 409 6.90 16.98 -12.89
CA GLY A 409 6.13 16.37 -11.81
C GLY A 409 5.58 14.99 -12.16
N GLU A 410 4.71 14.45 -11.30
CA GLU A 410 4.11 13.12 -11.47
C GLU A 410 3.13 13.03 -12.65
N ILE A 411 3.08 11.85 -13.29
CA ILE A 411 2.11 11.52 -14.35
C ILE A 411 1.05 10.57 -13.79
N THR A 412 0.01 11.12 -13.17
CA THR A 412 -1.12 10.34 -12.65
C THR A 412 -2.07 9.95 -13.79
N ALA A 413 -2.04 8.69 -14.24
CA ALA A 413 -2.88 8.19 -15.33
C ALA A 413 -3.52 6.83 -15.00
N ALA A 414 -4.77 6.62 -15.44
CA ALA A 414 -5.48 5.35 -15.26
C ALA A 414 -4.87 4.19 -16.08
N SER A 415 -4.23 4.51 -17.20
CA SER A 415 -3.38 3.60 -17.98
C SER A 415 -2.40 4.42 -18.84
N ILE A 416 -1.26 3.82 -19.16
CA ILE A 416 -0.28 4.37 -20.10
C ILE A 416 -0.04 3.31 -21.18
N LEU A 417 -0.30 3.65 -22.44
CA LEU A 417 -0.14 2.76 -23.59
C LEU A 417 0.99 3.29 -24.48
N ALA A 418 2.16 2.67 -24.40
CA ALA A 418 3.30 2.96 -25.27
C ALA A 418 3.39 1.94 -26.41
N ASN A 419 3.52 2.41 -27.65
CA ASN A 419 3.74 1.55 -28.82
C ASN A 419 5.25 1.23 -29.02
N GLY A 420 5.94 0.94 -27.91
CA GLY A 420 7.39 0.84 -27.81
C GLY A 420 7.85 0.66 -26.36
N ALA A 421 9.17 0.54 -26.16
CA ALA A 421 9.73 0.28 -24.82
C ALA A 421 9.68 1.52 -23.91
N VAL A 422 8.97 1.41 -22.78
CA VAL A 422 9.08 2.38 -21.68
C VAL A 422 10.40 2.15 -20.97
N ARG A 423 11.23 3.19 -20.89
CA ARG A 423 12.48 3.21 -20.10
C ARG A 423 12.31 4.24 -18.98
N ALA A 424 12.50 3.79 -17.74
CA ALA A 424 12.56 4.66 -16.56
C ALA A 424 13.89 4.45 -15.84
N GLN A 425 14.33 5.41 -15.03
CA GLN A 425 15.52 5.27 -14.19
C GLN A 425 15.24 4.40 -12.96
N SER A 426 14.06 4.58 -12.37
CA SER A 426 13.45 3.74 -11.34
C SER A 426 11.99 3.43 -11.73
N PHE A 427 11.42 2.38 -11.15
CA PHE A 427 9.98 2.20 -11.06
C PHE A 427 9.63 2.08 -9.58
N GLU A 428 8.87 3.03 -9.04
CA GLU A 428 8.50 3.04 -7.63
C GLU A 428 7.14 2.36 -7.43
N GLY A 429 7.05 1.54 -6.38
CA GLY A 429 5.94 0.63 -6.14
C GLY A 429 6.18 -0.79 -6.67
N ASN A 430 5.27 -1.71 -6.32
CA ASN A 430 5.49 -3.17 -6.43
C ASN A 430 5.44 -3.78 -7.85
N GLY A 431 5.41 -2.96 -8.91
CA GLY A 431 5.36 -3.39 -10.31
C GLY A 431 4.12 -4.21 -10.76
N SER A 432 3.22 -4.62 -9.85
CA SER A 432 2.31 -5.77 -10.05
C SER A 432 1.17 -5.56 -11.05
N LYS A 433 1.11 -4.38 -11.69
CA LYS A 433 0.13 -4.01 -12.71
C LYS A 433 0.76 -3.77 -14.09
N LEU A 434 2.09 -3.85 -14.22
CA LEU A 434 2.82 -3.70 -15.48
C LEU A 434 2.62 -4.95 -16.34
N LYS A 435 1.87 -4.83 -17.44
CA LYS A 435 1.60 -5.94 -18.37
C LYS A 435 2.57 -5.92 -19.56
N ASN A 436 2.84 -7.09 -20.11
CA ASN A 436 3.69 -7.32 -21.30
C ASN A 436 5.16 -6.90 -21.17
N LEU A 437 5.65 -6.56 -19.97
CA LEU A 437 7.08 -6.65 -19.68
C LEU A 437 7.45 -8.14 -19.48
N PRO A 438 8.62 -8.60 -19.96
CA PRO A 438 9.15 -9.89 -19.56
C PRO A 438 9.58 -9.82 -18.09
N MET A 439 8.67 -10.21 -17.19
CA MET A 439 8.91 -10.22 -15.74
C MET A 439 10.02 -11.22 -15.39
N LEU A 440 11.23 -10.70 -15.21
CA LEU A 440 12.31 -11.38 -14.52
C LEU A 440 12.45 -10.75 -13.12
N SER A 441 12.43 -11.62 -12.10
CA SER A 441 12.62 -11.30 -10.67
C SER A 441 11.49 -10.58 -9.93
N TYR A 442 11.13 -11.13 -8.76
CA TYR A 442 10.11 -10.63 -7.81
C TYR A 442 10.73 -9.74 -6.70
N TRP A 443 11.75 -8.94 -7.03
CA TRP A 443 12.56 -8.24 -6.02
C TRP A 443 12.55 -6.73 -6.26
N THR A 444 12.03 -5.97 -5.29
CA THR A 444 12.08 -4.50 -5.28
C THR A 444 13.21 -4.03 -4.38
N LEU A 445 14.03 -3.11 -4.88
CA LEU A 445 15.08 -2.44 -4.11
C LEU A 445 14.44 -1.34 -3.23
N GLU A 446 14.18 -1.63 -1.95
CA GLU A 446 13.97 -0.56 -0.97
C GLU A 446 15.31 0.15 -0.67
N THR A 447 15.25 1.45 -0.38
CA THR A 447 16.46 2.22 -0.07
C THR A 447 17.00 1.83 1.31
N VAL A 448 18.25 1.38 1.34
CA VAL A 448 18.96 1.01 2.57
C VAL A 448 18.95 2.21 3.54
N GLY A 449 18.28 2.04 4.68
CA GLY A 449 18.09 3.07 5.70
C GLY A 449 16.64 3.57 5.90
N SER A 450 15.67 3.16 5.06
CA SER A 450 14.25 3.48 5.34
C SER A 450 13.71 2.71 6.54
N PRO A 451 13.08 3.36 7.55
CA PRO A 451 12.55 2.68 8.74
C PRO A 451 11.35 1.77 8.46
N THR A 452 10.76 1.82 7.26
CA THR A 452 9.72 0.88 6.82
C THR A 452 10.28 -0.38 6.18
N SER A 453 11.56 -0.40 5.78
CA SER A 453 12.08 -1.52 5.02
C SER A 453 12.27 -2.73 5.92
N ASN A 454 11.58 -3.80 5.55
CA ASN A 454 11.68 -5.10 6.21
C ASN A 454 12.63 -6.04 5.44
N LEU A 455 13.19 -5.63 4.29
CA LEU A 455 13.98 -6.48 3.39
C LEU A 455 15.11 -5.66 2.73
N TYR A 456 16.35 -5.93 3.14
CA TYR A 456 17.56 -5.28 2.67
C TYR A 456 18.36 -6.19 1.74
N TYR A 457 19.13 -5.60 0.83
CA TYR A 457 19.97 -6.32 -0.13
C TYR A 457 21.37 -5.72 -0.19
N ASN A 458 22.41 -6.55 -0.03
CA ASN A 458 23.80 -6.13 -0.18
C ASN A 458 24.64 -7.29 -0.75
N ASP A 459 25.42 -7.04 -1.82
CA ASP A 459 26.37 -7.98 -2.43
C ASP A 459 25.83 -9.41 -2.74
N GLY A 460 24.52 -9.55 -2.95
CA GLY A 460 23.85 -10.83 -3.20
C GLY A 460 23.06 -11.39 -2.01
N ASN A 461 23.30 -10.87 -0.81
CA ASN A 461 22.65 -11.29 0.43
C ASN A 461 21.30 -10.58 0.64
N VAL A 462 20.36 -11.25 1.32
CA VAL A 462 19.00 -10.76 1.57
C VAL A 462 18.71 -10.79 3.07
N GLY A 463 18.51 -9.63 3.70
CA GLY A 463 18.31 -9.51 5.15
C GLY A 463 16.90 -9.06 5.50
N ILE A 464 16.17 -9.87 6.27
CA ILE A 464 14.89 -9.42 6.85
C ILE A 464 15.20 -8.57 8.08
N ARG A 465 14.81 -7.29 8.06
CA ARG A 465 15.09 -6.25 9.10
C ARG A 465 16.56 -5.98 9.46
N ASN A 466 17.53 -6.67 8.86
CA ASN A 466 18.96 -6.39 9.02
C ASN A 466 19.47 -5.52 7.87
N VAL A 467 19.90 -4.28 8.17
CA VAL A 467 20.42 -3.31 7.18
C VAL A 467 21.68 -3.76 6.44
N ASN A 468 22.49 -4.63 7.06
CA ASN A 468 23.76 -5.13 6.51
C ASN A 468 23.71 -6.66 6.43
N PRO A 469 23.03 -7.25 5.42
CA PRO A 469 22.96 -8.69 5.27
C PRO A 469 24.30 -9.28 4.83
N ILE A 470 24.87 -10.13 5.69
CA ILE A 470 26.13 -10.84 5.47
C ILE A 470 25.95 -12.35 5.20
N GLY A 471 24.71 -12.86 5.24
CA GLY A 471 24.34 -14.22 4.85
C GLY A 471 23.37 -14.26 3.65
N SER A 472 23.55 -15.23 2.77
CA SER A 472 22.76 -15.36 1.53
C SER A 472 21.49 -16.19 1.72
N LEU A 473 20.34 -15.67 1.25
CA LEU A 473 19.13 -16.45 1.05
C LEU A 473 19.25 -17.30 -0.23
N SER A 474 20.10 -18.32 -0.19
CA SER A 474 20.18 -19.34 -1.23
C SER A 474 18.99 -20.30 -1.11
N VAL A 475 18.37 -20.65 -2.25
CA VAL A 475 17.32 -21.66 -2.33
C VAL A 475 17.56 -22.51 -3.58
N GLY A 476 18.21 -23.66 -3.42
CA GLY A 476 18.45 -24.60 -4.52
C GLY A 476 19.21 -25.85 -4.09
N GLY A 477 18.63 -27.02 -4.34
CA GLY A 477 19.36 -28.29 -4.23
C GLY A 477 20.29 -28.48 -5.42
N GLY A 478 21.60 -28.41 -5.20
CA GLY A 478 22.60 -28.59 -6.25
C GLY A 478 22.62 -30.00 -6.83
N HIS A 479 22.97 -30.13 -8.11
CA HIS A 479 23.28 -31.43 -8.69
C HIS A 479 24.56 -32.00 -8.06
N SER A 480 24.60 -33.31 -7.81
CA SER A 480 25.82 -33.97 -7.32
C SER A 480 26.92 -33.92 -8.39
N VAL A 481 28.14 -33.51 -8.02
CA VAL A 481 29.30 -33.36 -8.93
C VAL A 481 30.40 -34.32 -8.50
N VAL A 482 31.16 -34.89 -9.46
CA VAL A 482 32.38 -35.66 -9.16
C VAL A 482 33.50 -34.67 -8.81
N GLY A 483 34.04 -34.79 -7.60
CA GLY A 483 35.15 -33.95 -7.15
C GLY A 483 36.44 -34.22 -7.93
N SER A 484 37.27 -33.19 -8.08
CA SER A 484 38.59 -33.32 -8.73
C SER A 484 39.62 -33.88 -7.78
N GLY A 485 40.59 -34.63 -8.32
CA GLY A 485 41.54 -35.41 -7.53
C GLY A 485 40.91 -36.70 -6.99
N TYR A 486 41.57 -37.30 -6.00
CA TYR A 486 41.18 -38.57 -5.40
C TYR A 486 41.34 -38.54 -3.88
N VAL A 487 40.52 -39.29 -3.15
CA VAL A 487 40.62 -39.44 -1.70
C VAL A 487 41.37 -40.71 -1.32
N THR A 488 42.15 -40.63 -0.23
CA THR A 488 43.25 -41.58 0.05
C THR A 488 43.25 -42.17 1.47
N SER A 489 42.71 -41.46 2.47
CA SER A 489 42.48 -42.01 3.82
C SER A 489 41.44 -41.20 4.58
N LEU A 490 40.69 -41.85 5.47
CA LEU A 490 39.91 -41.22 6.52
C LEU A 490 40.57 -41.60 7.86
N SER A 491 40.80 -40.64 8.76
CA SER A 491 41.38 -40.89 10.09
C SER A 491 41.09 -39.73 11.04
N ASN A 492 40.68 -39.98 12.27
CA ASN A 492 40.22 -39.00 13.25
C ASN A 492 39.15 -38.05 12.64
N SER A 493 38.25 -38.63 11.82
CA SER A 493 37.24 -37.93 11.01
C SER A 493 37.79 -37.02 9.90
N VAL A 494 39.10 -36.95 9.70
CA VAL A 494 39.76 -36.15 8.65
C VAL A 494 39.96 -36.98 7.38
N LEU A 495 39.43 -36.51 6.25
CA LEU A 495 39.56 -37.10 4.92
C LEU A 495 40.72 -36.45 4.14
N GLN A 496 41.72 -37.24 3.78
CA GLN A 496 42.90 -36.80 3.02
C GLN A 496 42.71 -36.99 1.51
N GLY A 497 43.01 -35.92 0.76
CA GLY A 497 42.93 -35.85 -0.70
C GLY A 497 44.30 -35.79 -1.39
N TYR A 498 44.37 -36.26 -2.64
CA TYR A 498 45.53 -36.21 -3.51
C TYR A 498 45.12 -35.63 -4.86
N GLN A 499 45.82 -34.56 -5.29
CA GLN A 499 45.45 -33.72 -6.44
C GLN A 499 44.02 -33.13 -6.35
N THR A 500 43.47 -33.07 -5.14
CA THR A 500 42.20 -32.42 -4.82
C THR A 500 42.37 -30.90 -4.73
N VAL A 501 41.26 -30.17 -4.89
CA VAL A 501 41.17 -28.71 -4.73
C VAL A 501 39.96 -28.36 -3.88
N PHE A 502 39.89 -28.95 -2.67
CA PHE A 502 38.72 -28.86 -1.81
C PHE A 502 38.28 -27.42 -1.52
N THR A 503 39.20 -26.45 -1.36
CA THR A 503 38.85 -25.05 -1.06
C THR A 503 38.10 -24.35 -2.19
N GLN A 504 38.08 -24.94 -3.39
CA GLN A 504 37.43 -24.40 -4.59
C GLN A 504 36.21 -25.23 -5.02
N GLN A 505 35.97 -26.39 -4.41
CA GLN A 505 34.95 -27.35 -4.86
C GLN A 505 34.01 -27.85 -3.74
N VAL A 506 34.40 -27.71 -2.48
CA VAL A 506 33.66 -28.22 -1.32
C VAL A 506 33.37 -27.06 -0.37
N SER A 507 32.11 -26.94 0.04
CA SER A 507 31.65 -26.00 1.06
C SER A 507 31.42 -26.72 2.39
N VAL A 508 31.52 -25.98 3.50
CA VAL A 508 31.05 -26.47 4.82
C VAL A 508 29.57 -26.84 4.71
N GLY A 509 29.22 -28.04 5.19
CA GLY A 509 27.89 -28.60 5.09
C GLY A 509 27.60 -29.47 3.87
N ASP A 510 28.46 -29.53 2.85
CA ASP A 510 28.28 -30.44 1.71
C ASP A 510 28.26 -31.90 2.15
N LEU A 511 27.56 -32.76 1.40
CA LEU A 511 27.59 -34.21 1.59
C LEU A 511 28.61 -34.84 0.62
N ILE A 512 29.62 -35.49 1.19
CA ILE A 512 30.63 -36.27 0.48
C ILE A 512 30.22 -37.75 0.50
N SER A 513 30.22 -38.39 -0.68
CA SER A 513 30.14 -39.84 -0.83
C SER A 513 31.43 -40.37 -1.44
N ILE A 514 32.01 -41.42 -0.86
CA ILE A 514 33.29 -42.00 -1.28
C ILE A 514 33.02 -43.33 -2.00
N GLY A 515 33.44 -43.44 -3.26
CA GLY A 515 33.30 -44.68 -4.00
C GLY A 515 31.86 -45.03 -4.37
N SER A 516 31.18 -44.09 -5.02
CA SER A 516 29.82 -44.24 -5.57
C SER A 516 29.77 -43.89 -7.07
N VAL A 517 30.87 -44.19 -7.78
CA VAL A 517 31.01 -43.91 -9.23
C VAL A 517 30.14 -44.90 -10.03
N MET A 518 29.18 -44.37 -10.81
CA MET A 518 28.40 -45.20 -11.74
C MET A 518 29.30 -45.83 -12.82
N GLN A 519 29.01 -47.08 -13.18
CA GLN A 519 29.75 -47.92 -14.13
C GLN A 519 30.28 -47.16 -15.37
N LEU A 520 31.57 -46.82 -15.38
CA LEU A 520 32.19 -46.03 -16.45
C LEU A 520 32.22 -46.86 -17.74
N THR A 521 31.71 -46.29 -18.83
CA THR A 521 31.54 -47.00 -20.10
C THR A 521 32.06 -46.15 -21.27
N GLY A 522 33.09 -46.64 -21.97
CA GLY A 522 33.66 -45.98 -23.16
C GLY A 522 33.41 -46.80 -24.42
N VAL A 523 32.84 -46.17 -25.46
CA VAL A 523 32.65 -46.81 -26.78
C VAL A 523 33.94 -46.69 -27.58
N ILE A 524 34.48 -47.80 -28.08
CA ILE A 524 35.72 -47.84 -28.87
C ILE A 524 35.49 -47.20 -30.24
N SER A 525 36.29 -46.19 -30.61
CA SER A 525 36.31 -45.57 -31.95
C SER A 525 37.36 -46.21 -32.87
N GLU A 526 38.54 -46.54 -32.35
CA GLU A 526 39.66 -47.09 -33.13
C GLU A 526 40.47 -48.08 -32.28
N ILE A 527 41.18 -49.04 -32.89
CA ILE A 527 42.08 -49.98 -32.19
C ILE A 527 43.45 -49.96 -32.89
N HIS A 528 44.47 -49.41 -32.23
CA HIS A 528 45.78 -49.14 -32.82
C HIS A 528 46.78 -50.28 -32.61
N SER A 529 46.77 -50.92 -31.44
CA SER A 529 47.58 -52.10 -31.10
C SER A 529 46.84 -53.00 -30.10
N ASP A 530 47.41 -54.15 -29.70
CA ASP A 530 46.86 -54.95 -28.60
C ASP A 530 46.93 -54.23 -27.24
N THR A 531 47.75 -53.19 -27.15
CA THR A 531 48.03 -52.35 -25.97
C THR A 531 47.58 -50.90 -26.13
N GLU A 532 46.83 -50.56 -27.19
CA GLU A 532 46.40 -49.18 -27.47
C GLU A 532 45.13 -49.13 -28.32
N LEU A 533 44.11 -48.41 -27.86
CA LEU A 533 42.88 -48.12 -28.59
C LEU A 533 42.41 -46.69 -28.30
N VAL A 534 41.41 -46.19 -29.03
CA VAL A 534 40.79 -44.88 -28.80
C VAL A 534 39.29 -45.06 -28.55
N VAL A 535 38.72 -44.25 -27.66
CA VAL A 535 37.27 -44.19 -27.39
C VAL A 535 36.63 -42.93 -27.97
N GLN A 536 35.36 -43.02 -28.40
CA GLN A 536 34.59 -41.96 -29.08
C GLN A 536 34.45 -40.68 -28.24
N GLN A 537 34.46 -40.82 -26.92
CA GLN A 537 34.49 -39.72 -25.95
C GLN A 537 35.48 -40.10 -24.86
N GLN A 538 36.27 -39.11 -24.40
CA GLN A 538 37.14 -39.27 -23.24
C GLN A 538 36.34 -39.77 -22.03
N LEU A 539 36.92 -40.70 -21.26
CA LEU A 539 36.30 -41.17 -20.03
C LEU A 539 36.19 -40.00 -19.01
N PRO A 540 35.07 -39.85 -18.29
CA PRO A 540 34.88 -38.74 -17.33
C PRO A 540 35.91 -38.69 -16.19
N VAL A 541 36.63 -39.78 -15.96
CA VAL A 541 37.69 -39.92 -14.95
C VAL A 541 38.87 -40.61 -15.62
N ILE A 542 40.09 -40.15 -15.33
CA ILE A 542 41.31 -40.83 -15.76
C ILE A 542 41.41 -42.18 -15.04
N VAL A 543 41.51 -43.26 -15.80
CA VAL A 543 41.81 -44.61 -15.29
C VAL A 543 43.32 -44.88 -15.40
N THR A 544 43.86 -45.65 -14.46
CA THR A 544 45.28 -46.03 -14.41
C THR A 544 45.42 -47.47 -13.96
N GLN A 545 46.00 -48.33 -14.81
CA GLN A 545 46.17 -49.77 -14.61
C GLN A 545 44.92 -50.49 -14.03
N SER A 546 43.73 -50.02 -14.42
CA SER A 546 42.45 -50.54 -13.93
C SER A 546 42.07 -51.84 -14.64
N ALA A 547 41.50 -52.79 -13.90
CA ALA A 547 40.84 -53.94 -14.51
C ALA A 547 39.57 -53.49 -15.26
N TYR A 548 39.25 -54.14 -16.37
CA TYR A 548 38.12 -53.78 -17.23
C TYR A 548 37.33 -55.00 -17.68
N GLN A 549 36.13 -54.74 -18.20
CA GLN A 549 35.29 -55.69 -18.92
C GLN A 549 35.06 -55.17 -20.34
N TYR A 550 34.84 -56.08 -21.28
CA TYR A 550 34.49 -55.78 -22.66
C TYR A 550 33.09 -56.31 -22.96
N ALA A 551 32.22 -55.44 -23.46
CA ALA A 551 30.93 -55.79 -24.04
C ALA A 551 30.97 -55.57 -25.57
N ALA A 552 30.62 -56.60 -26.32
CA ALA A 552 30.60 -56.55 -27.78
C ALA A 552 29.37 -55.79 -28.32
N THR A 553 29.40 -55.43 -29.61
CA THR A 553 28.30 -54.69 -30.25
C THR A 553 26.99 -55.50 -30.33
N ASP A 554 27.04 -56.82 -30.10
CA ASP A 554 25.90 -57.74 -30.13
C ASP A 554 24.98 -57.64 -28.91
N GLY A 555 25.35 -56.85 -27.88
CA GLY A 555 24.60 -56.74 -26.63
C GLY A 555 24.80 -57.90 -25.66
N SER A 556 25.80 -58.77 -25.89
CA SER A 556 26.18 -59.83 -24.95
C SER A 556 26.73 -59.25 -23.63
N ALA A 557 26.53 -59.99 -22.54
CA ALA A 557 26.95 -59.57 -21.21
C ALA A 557 28.47 -59.27 -21.16
N PRO A 558 28.91 -58.21 -20.46
CA PRO A 558 30.32 -57.84 -20.38
C PRO A 558 31.19 -59.00 -19.86
N LYS A 559 32.31 -59.27 -20.53
CA LYS A 559 33.27 -60.31 -20.16
C LYS A 559 34.53 -59.66 -19.60
N PRO A 560 35.19 -60.24 -18.56
CA PRO A 560 36.48 -59.73 -18.08
C PRO A 560 37.50 -59.58 -19.21
N GLY A 561 38.19 -58.45 -19.23
CA GLY A 561 39.28 -58.17 -20.17
C GLY A 561 40.57 -58.92 -19.79
N ASP A 562 41.41 -59.18 -20.79
CA ASP A 562 42.79 -59.59 -20.56
C ASP A 562 43.59 -58.34 -20.12
N GLY A 563 44.30 -58.39 -18.99
CA GLY A 563 45.20 -57.30 -18.56
C GLY A 563 44.52 -56.10 -17.88
N THR A 564 45.19 -54.94 -17.93
CA THR A 564 44.77 -53.70 -17.25
C THR A 564 44.90 -52.49 -18.18
N ILE A 565 44.11 -51.42 -17.95
CA ILE A 565 44.02 -50.25 -18.83
C ILE A 565 44.25 -48.92 -18.11
N SER A 566 44.82 -47.95 -18.83
CA SER A 566 45.00 -46.56 -18.41
C SER A 566 44.50 -45.62 -19.52
N SER A 567 44.07 -44.41 -19.21
CA SER A 567 43.53 -43.45 -20.19
C SER A 567 44.30 -42.13 -20.20
N ASP A 568 44.64 -41.63 -21.39
CA ASP A 568 45.11 -40.26 -21.63
C ASP A 568 44.23 -39.63 -22.73
N GLY A 569 43.46 -38.60 -22.36
CA GLY A 569 42.39 -38.08 -23.21
C GLY A 569 41.39 -39.17 -23.63
N SER A 570 41.19 -39.33 -24.94
CA SER A 570 40.41 -40.43 -25.53
C SER A 570 41.22 -41.70 -25.81
N THR A 571 42.54 -41.70 -25.62
CA THR A 571 43.41 -42.86 -25.86
C THR A 571 43.45 -43.76 -24.63
N ILE A 572 43.25 -45.06 -24.82
CA ILE A 572 43.33 -46.09 -23.79
C ILE A 572 44.57 -46.96 -24.06
N THR A 573 45.55 -46.89 -23.16
CA THR A 573 46.76 -47.72 -23.16
C THR A 573 46.56 -48.94 -22.26
N GLY A 574 47.16 -50.07 -22.62
CA GLY A 574 46.91 -51.36 -21.98
C GLY A 574 48.19 -52.14 -21.65
N ILE A 575 48.19 -52.81 -20.50
CA ILE A 575 49.29 -53.67 -20.02
C ILE A 575 48.78 -55.10 -19.88
N GLY A 576 49.37 -56.02 -20.64
CA GLY A 576 48.91 -57.41 -20.75
C GLY A 576 47.62 -57.59 -21.57
N THR A 577 47.12 -56.52 -22.18
CA THR A 577 45.89 -56.48 -22.97
C THR A 577 46.04 -57.11 -24.36
N LYS A 578 44.91 -57.41 -24.99
CA LYS A 578 44.84 -58.05 -26.32
C LYS A 578 43.78 -57.42 -27.23
N PHE A 579 43.72 -56.09 -27.27
CA PHE A 579 42.62 -55.36 -27.91
C PHE A 579 42.36 -55.76 -29.38
N LYS A 580 43.38 -56.04 -30.20
CA LYS A 580 43.21 -56.42 -31.63
C LYS A 580 42.62 -57.80 -31.83
N SER A 581 42.65 -58.66 -30.81
CA SER A 581 42.11 -60.04 -30.87
C SER A 581 40.93 -60.28 -29.92
N LYS A 582 40.51 -59.26 -29.15
CA LYS A 582 39.44 -59.35 -28.14
C LYS A 582 38.40 -58.26 -28.20
N CYS A 583 38.66 -57.14 -28.87
CA CYS A 583 37.77 -55.99 -28.95
C CYS A 583 37.47 -55.62 -30.41
N GLU A 584 36.34 -54.96 -30.65
CA GLU A 584 35.95 -54.43 -31.96
C GLU A 584 35.59 -52.94 -31.88
N VAL A 585 35.66 -52.24 -33.02
CA VAL A 585 35.22 -50.84 -33.11
C VAL A 585 33.70 -50.77 -32.94
N GLY A 586 33.23 -49.86 -32.08
CA GLY A 586 31.84 -49.78 -31.61
C GLY A 586 31.57 -50.62 -30.36
N GLY A 587 32.45 -51.55 -30.00
CA GLY A 587 32.39 -52.28 -28.74
C GLY A 587 32.59 -51.35 -27.53
N LYS A 588 32.20 -51.80 -26.34
CA LYS A 588 32.25 -50.99 -25.11
C LYS A 588 33.28 -51.55 -24.13
N LEU A 589 34.23 -50.70 -23.74
CA LEU A 589 34.96 -50.87 -22.50
C LEU A 589 34.04 -50.50 -21.34
N VAL A 590 33.99 -51.36 -20.33
CA VAL A 590 33.24 -51.18 -19.08
C VAL A 590 34.24 -51.29 -17.93
N ILE A 591 34.43 -50.21 -17.18
CA ILE A 591 35.11 -50.26 -15.89
C ILE A 591 34.01 -50.37 -14.82
N ALA A 592 34.11 -51.40 -13.99
CA ALA A 592 33.15 -51.63 -12.91
C ALA A 592 33.17 -50.45 -11.92
N SER A 593 32.02 -50.19 -11.27
CA SER A 593 31.96 -49.22 -10.18
C SER A 593 32.92 -49.63 -9.05
N PHE A 594 33.81 -48.71 -8.66
CA PHE A 594 34.41 -48.83 -7.34
C PHE A 594 33.30 -48.56 -6.32
N THR A 595 33.14 -49.49 -5.38
CA THR A 595 32.36 -49.34 -4.14
C THR A 595 33.32 -49.53 -2.98
N ALA A 596 33.07 -48.95 -1.80
CA ALA A 596 33.93 -49.17 -0.63
C ALA A 596 34.16 -50.68 -0.36
N ALA A 597 33.14 -51.50 -0.62
CA ALA A 597 33.16 -52.96 -0.55
C ALA A 597 34.12 -53.66 -1.55
N THR A 598 34.57 -53.02 -2.64
CA THR A 598 35.49 -53.61 -3.63
C THR A 598 36.96 -53.21 -3.45
N SER A 599 37.32 -52.62 -2.30
CA SER A 599 38.71 -52.48 -1.88
C SER A 599 39.44 -53.84 -1.85
N ALA A 600 40.52 -53.95 -2.62
CA ALA A 600 41.33 -55.16 -2.74
C ALA A 600 42.40 -55.21 -1.63
N LYS A 601 42.68 -56.41 -1.11
CA LYS A 601 43.81 -56.64 -0.19
C LYS A 601 45.11 -56.15 -0.84
N GLN A 602 45.89 -55.32 -0.15
CA GLN A 602 47.19 -54.90 -0.65
C GLN A 602 48.28 -55.87 -0.20
N THR A 603 49.01 -56.41 -1.17
CA THR A 603 49.95 -57.51 -0.97
C THR A 603 51.32 -57.17 -1.59
N ARG A 604 52.42 -57.43 -0.85
CA ARG A 604 53.82 -57.09 -1.22
C ARG A 604 54.81 -58.12 -0.70
N ALA A 605 55.87 -58.42 -1.45
CA ALA A 605 56.90 -59.35 -1.00
C ALA A 605 58.04 -58.62 -0.27
N VAL A 606 58.48 -59.16 0.87
CA VAL A 606 59.71 -58.71 1.55
C VAL A 606 60.89 -58.99 0.63
N LYS A 607 61.64 -57.95 0.28
CA LYS A 607 62.82 -57.97 -0.58
C LYS A 607 64.11 -58.16 0.22
N ALA A 608 64.20 -57.54 1.40
CA ALA A 608 65.29 -57.72 2.35
C ALA A 608 64.88 -57.29 3.76
N ILE A 609 65.40 -57.96 4.79
CA ILE A 609 65.32 -57.51 6.19
C ILE A 609 66.40 -56.43 6.40
N VAL A 610 66.05 -55.31 7.03
CA VAL A 610 66.98 -54.19 7.33
C VAL A 610 67.45 -54.27 8.79
N ASN A 611 66.52 -54.52 9.71
CA ASN A 611 66.77 -54.81 11.12
C ASN A 611 65.55 -55.54 11.73
N ASP A 612 65.57 -55.84 13.02
CA ASP A 612 64.51 -56.60 13.71
C ASP A 612 63.13 -55.89 13.79
N THR A 613 63.06 -54.62 13.41
CA THR A 613 61.81 -53.83 13.31
C THR A 613 61.60 -53.19 11.94
N THR A 614 62.49 -53.41 10.96
CA THR A 614 62.39 -52.76 9.64
C THR A 614 62.73 -53.73 8.52
N VAL A 615 61.87 -53.79 7.51
CA VAL A 615 62.07 -54.55 6.27
C VAL A 615 61.99 -53.63 5.05
N THR A 616 62.48 -54.11 3.93
CA THR A 616 62.30 -53.51 2.60
C THR A 616 61.43 -54.44 1.76
N ILE A 617 60.44 -53.90 1.07
CA ILE A 617 59.53 -54.62 0.18
C ILE A 617 59.94 -54.49 -1.30
N ASP A 618 59.35 -55.32 -2.15
CA ASP A 618 59.60 -55.45 -3.59
C ASP A 618 59.18 -54.20 -4.38
N ALA A 619 57.98 -53.70 -4.07
CA ALA A 619 57.43 -52.41 -4.51
C ALA A 619 56.71 -51.73 -3.33
N ALA A 620 56.58 -50.40 -3.36
CA ALA A 620 55.85 -49.67 -2.32
C ALA A 620 54.38 -50.10 -2.23
N PHE A 621 53.75 -49.99 -1.06
CA PHE A 621 52.28 -50.02 -0.95
C PHE A 621 51.67 -48.84 -1.75
N ALA A 622 50.38 -48.90 -2.09
CA ALA A 622 49.76 -47.88 -2.96
C ALA A 622 49.69 -46.49 -2.30
N VAL A 623 49.65 -46.46 -0.97
CA VAL A 623 49.84 -45.30 -0.09
C VAL A 623 50.74 -45.78 1.05
N ASP A 624 51.51 -44.89 1.67
CA ASP A 624 52.33 -45.26 2.82
C ASP A 624 51.48 -45.58 4.07
N LEU A 625 51.75 -46.73 4.68
CA LEU A 625 50.99 -47.27 5.81
C LEU A 625 51.34 -46.54 7.11
N ALA A 626 50.38 -46.47 8.05
CA ALA A 626 50.52 -45.68 9.27
C ALA A 626 50.04 -46.44 10.53
N GLY A 627 50.60 -47.63 10.78
CA GLY A 627 50.22 -48.44 11.94
C GLY A 627 49.07 -49.42 11.63
N SER A 628 49.05 -49.96 10.42
CA SER A 628 48.02 -50.86 9.91
C SER A 628 48.25 -52.30 10.40
N ASP A 629 47.18 -53.02 10.74
CA ASP A 629 47.24 -54.47 10.94
C ASP A 629 47.64 -55.20 9.65
N TYR A 630 48.43 -56.27 9.79
CA TYR A 630 48.90 -57.06 8.65
C TYR A 630 48.85 -58.57 8.90
N GLN A 631 48.87 -59.31 7.80
CA GLN A 631 49.11 -60.74 7.73
C GLN A 631 50.41 -60.97 6.96
N TYR A 632 51.12 -62.06 7.25
CA TYR A 632 52.30 -62.47 6.49
C TYR A 632 52.23 -63.95 6.11
N CYS A 633 52.71 -64.26 4.91
CA CYS A 633 52.71 -65.58 4.32
C CYS A 633 54.12 -65.89 3.80
N PRO A 634 54.89 -66.77 4.48
CA PRO A 634 56.20 -67.22 3.99
C PRO A 634 56.09 -67.88 2.60
N PRO A 635 57.16 -67.92 1.78
CA PRO A 635 57.06 -68.36 0.38
C PRO A 635 56.44 -69.75 0.18
N ASP A 636 56.65 -70.68 1.10
CA ASP A 636 56.09 -72.04 1.12
C ASP A 636 55.03 -72.24 2.25
N GLY A 637 54.40 -71.16 2.71
CA GLY A 637 53.59 -71.12 3.93
C GLY A 637 52.08 -70.95 3.72
N THR A 638 51.38 -70.75 4.85
CA THR A 638 50.01 -70.25 4.91
C THR A 638 50.00 -68.89 5.60
N ASP A 639 48.99 -68.07 5.32
CA ASP A 639 48.79 -66.77 5.97
C ASP A 639 48.79 -66.90 7.50
N LYS A 640 49.51 -66.00 8.17
CA LYS A 640 49.56 -65.82 9.62
C LYS A 640 49.26 -64.37 9.95
N GLN A 641 48.66 -64.10 11.10
CA GLN A 641 48.56 -62.73 11.61
C GLN A 641 49.96 -62.20 11.93
N GLY A 642 50.23 -60.94 11.59
CA GLY A 642 51.41 -60.20 12.03
C GLY A 642 51.43 -60.03 13.54
N ASP A 643 52.62 -59.77 14.07
CA ASP A 643 52.81 -59.35 15.46
C ASP A 643 53.11 -57.84 15.44
N GLY A 644 52.36 -57.06 16.21
CA GLY A 644 52.32 -55.61 16.05
C GLY A 644 51.70 -55.12 14.72
N THR A 645 51.86 -53.83 14.45
CA THR A 645 51.32 -53.14 13.26
C THR A 645 52.44 -52.66 12.33
N ILE A 646 52.13 -52.35 11.07
CA ILE A 646 53.10 -51.82 10.10
C ILE A 646 52.84 -50.38 9.66
N SER A 647 53.92 -49.62 9.56
CA SER A 647 53.98 -48.33 8.86
C SER A 647 54.95 -48.45 7.67
N SER A 648 54.80 -47.67 6.60
CA SER A 648 55.76 -47.67 5.48
C SER A 648 56.25 -46.28 5.11
N THR A 649 57.37 -46.24 4.39
CA THR A 649 57.87 -45.04 3.71
C THR A 649 58.51 -45.47 2.40
N GLY A 650 57.78 -45.34 1.31
CA GLY A 650 58.10 -45.93 0.01
C GLY A 650 58.25 -47.44 0.08
N THR A 651 59.48 -47.94 -0.11
CA THR A 651 59.77 -49.38 -0.03
C THR A 651 60.28 -49.86 1.33
N GLN A 652 60.44 -48.99 2.34
CA GLN A 652 60.70 -49.43 3.72
C GLN A 652 59.38 -49.66 4.46
N VAL A 653 59.34 -50.68 5.32
CA VAL A 653 58.23 -50.99 6.21
C VAL A 653 58.79 -51.18 7.62
N THR A 654 58.25 -50.44 8.58
CA THR A 654 58.60 -50.54 10.01
C THR A 654 57.48 -51.25 10.76
N ILE A 655 57.82 -52.24 11.58
CA ILE A 655 56.91 -52.98 12.45
C ILE A 655 56.95 -52.32 13.83
N ALA A 656 55.80 -51.82 14.30
CA ALA A 656 55.63 -51.23 15.61
C ALA A 656 54.95 -52.22 16.55
N GLY A 657 55.59 -52.51 17.70
CA GLY A 657 55.06 -53.44 18.71
C GLY A 657 55.33 -54.93 18.44
N GLY A 658 56.02 -55.28 17.35
CA GLY A 658 56.41 -56.66 17.01
C GLY A 658 57.79 -56.74 16.35
N SER A 659 58.12 -57.89 15.76
CA SER A 659 59.45 -58.19 15.21
C SER A 659 59.41 -58.69 13.76
N ALA A 660 60.47 -58.38 13.01
CA ALA A 660 60.73 -58.82 11.64
C ALA A 660 61.36 -60.23 11.56
N ALA A 661 61.77 -60.83 12.68
CA ALA A 661 62.39 -62.16 12.73
C ALA A 661 61.60 -63.33 12.09
N PRO A 662 60.24 -63.36 12.05
CA PRO A 662 59.51 -64.42 11.33
C PRO A 662 59.37 -64.13 9.82
N LEU A 663 59.89 -63.01 9.32
CA LEU A 663 59.88 -62.64 7.91
C LEU A 663 61.21 -63.04 7.24
N VAL A 664 61.15 -63.48 5.99
CA VAL A 664 62.33 -63.75 5.14
C VAL A 664 62.15 -63.06 3.78
N PRO A 665 63.22 -62.86 2.99
CA PRO A 665 63.08 -62.47 1.59
C PRO A 665 62.16 -63.45 0.85
N GLY A 666 61.12 -62.93 0.19
CA GLY A 666 60.02 -63.70 -0.42
C GLY A 666 58.79 -63.89 0.49
N THR A 667 58.83 -63.56 1.78
CA THR A 667 57.63 -63.52 2.63
C THR A 667 56.69 -62.43 2.13
N THR A 668 55.44 -62.79 1.90
CA THR A 668 54.39 -61.92 1.40
C THR A 668 53.65 -61.24 2.56
N LEU A 669 53.73 -59.92 2.67
CA LEU A 669 52.91 -59.11 3.58
C LEU A 669 51.58 -58.76 2.91
N THR A 670 50.48 -58.83 3.64
CA THR A 670 49.13 -58.55 3.17
C THR A 670 48.36 -57.71 4.18
N VAL A 671 47.86 -56.54 3.76
CA VAL A 671 46.95 -55.70 4.54
C VAL A 671 45.50 -56.05 4.21
N ALA A 672 44.61 -56.00 5.20
CA ALA A 672 43.21 -56.39 5.08
C ALA A 672 42.34 -55.36 4.34
N ARG A 673 41.06 -55.70 4.14
CA ARG A 673 40.04 -54.80 3.60
C ARG A 673 39.56 -53.84 4.71
N SER A 674 39.44 -52.55 4.42
CA SER A 674 38.75 -51.59 5.30
C SER A 674 37.26 -51.94 5.44
N VAL A 675 36.61 -51.51 6.54
CA VAL A 675 35.16 -51.67 6.73
C VAL A 675 34.39 -50.76 5.76
N ALA A 676 33.10 -51.05 5.56
CA ALA A 676 32.22 -50.18 4.80
C ALA A 676 32.00 -48.85 5.54
N LEU A 677 32.41 -47.75 4.91
CA LEU A 677 31.97 -46.41 5.31
C LEU A 677 30.47 -46.24 5.00
N PRO A 678 29.75 -45.41 5.78
CA PRO A 678 28.39 -44.98 5.44
C PRO A 678 28.39 -44.22 4.11
N GLU A 679 27.30 -44.32 3.33
CA GLU A 679 27.26 -43.85 1.94
C GLU A 679 27.49 -42.33 1.80
N TRP A 680 27.06 -41.54 2.79
CA TRP A 680 27.18 -40.08 2.81
C TRP A 680 27.67 -39.55 4.17
N MET A 681 28.63 -38.63 4.14
CA MET A 681 29.17 -37.92 5.30
C MET A 681 29.09 -36.41 5.08
N ARG A 682 28.81 -35.62 6.12
CA ARG A 682 28.69 -34.16 6.04
C ARG A 682 30.04 -33.51 6.30
N VAL A 683 30.43 -32.52 5.50
CA VAL A 683 31.64 -31.72 5.73
C VAL A 683 31.41 -30.80 6.92
N LYS A 684 32.26 -30.92 7.94
CA LYS A 684 32.32 -29.99 9.06
C LYS A 684 33.27 -28.83 8.77
N THR A 685 34.50 -29.12 8.31
CA THR A 685 35.50 -28.10 7.97
C THR A 685 36.23 -28.44 6.67
N VAL A 686 36.70 -27.40 5.99
CA VAL A 686 37.55 -27.48 4.80
C VAL A 686 38.95 -26.99 5.19
N ASP A 687 39.79 -27.90 5.67
CA ASP A 687 41.04 -27.54 6.36
C ASP A 687 42.16 -27.13 5.38
N SER A 688 42.15 -27.69 4.17
CA SER A 688 43.02 -27.31 3.04
C SER A 688 42.53 -27.95 1.74
N ASP A 689 43.17 -27.65 0.60
CA ASP A 689 42.85 -28.31 -0.68
C ASP A 689 42.99 -29.85 -0.65
N THR A 690 43.70 -30.40 0.33
CA THR A 690 43.93 -31.85 0.53
C THR A 690 43.39 -32.39 1.86
N SER A 691 42.63 -31.62 2.66
CA SER A 691 42.08 -32.07 3.94
C SER A 691 40.67 -31.52 4.20
N LEU A 692 39.74 -32.39 4.59
CA LEU A 692 38.41 -32.05 5.11
C LEU A 692 38.21 -32.74 6.46
N THR A 693 37.53 -32.12 7.42
CA THR A 693 36.97 -32.85 8.56
C THR A 693 35.49 -33.12 8.33
N LEU A 694 35.06 -34.36 8.58
CA LEU A 694 33.70 -34.84 8.34
C LEU A 694 32.97 -35.17 9.65
N VAL A 695 31.64 -35.20 9.60
CA VAL A 695 30.77 -35.79 10.63
C VAL A 695 29.76 -36.74 9.98
N LEU A 696 29.28 -37.74 10.71
CA LEU A 696 28.14 -38.52 10.25
C LEU A 696 26.90 -37.62 10.29
N PRO A 697 26.02 -37.62 9.27
CA PRO A 697 24.88 -36.71 9.28
C PRO A 697 23.86 -37.06 10.39
N ASP A 698 23.96 -38.20 11.06
CA ASP A 698 23.16 -38.52 12.25
C ASP A 698 23.73 -37.90 13.56
N GLY A 699 24.90 -37.26 13.51
CA GLY A 699 25.59 -36.68 14.68
C GLY A 699 26.66 -37.60 15.31
N GLY A 700 26.88 -38.80 14.77
CA GLY A 700 27.97 -39.67 15.19
C GLY A 700 29.36 -39.20 14.69
N SER A 701 30.41 -39.62 15.40
CA SER A 701 31.79 -39.54 14.90
C SER A 701 32.01 -40.60 13.82
N PRO A 702 32.54 -40.25 12.62
CA PRO A 702 32.95 -41.22 11.61
C PRO A 702 33.90 -42.30 12.16
N PRO A 703 33.88 -43.53 11.60
CA PRO A 703 34.81 -44.59 12.02
C PRO A 703 36.26 -44.20 11.72
N ASP A 704 37.14 -44.38 12.70
CA ASP A 704 38.57 -44.08 12.59
C ASP A 704 39.32 -45.22 11.87
N GLU A 705 39.01 -45.41 10.57
CA GLU A 705 39.52 -46.51 9.75
C GLU A 705 40.24 -46.04 8.49
N GLN A 706 41.51 -46.42 8.38
CA GLN A 706 42.36 -46.14 7.22
C GLN A 706 41.81 -46.85 5.96
N LEU A 707 41.51 -46.06 4.93
CA LEU A 707 41.03 -46.55 3.64
C LEU A 707 42.19 -47.10 2.80
N PHE A 708 42.29 -48.42 2.64
CA PHE A 708 43.33 -49.05 1.83
C PHE A 708 42.99 -49.11 0.32
N ALA A 709 41.93 -48.44 -0.10
CA ALA A 709 41.57 -48.30 -1.50
C ALA A 709 42.55 -47.36 -2.22
N ALA A 710 43.07 -47.78 -3.37
CA ALA A 710 43.84 -46.89 -4.22
C ALA A 710 42.94 -45.74 -4.70
N THR A 711 43.29 -44.50 -4.34
CA THR A 711 42.85 -43.24 -4.96
C THR A 711 41.39 -43.28 -5.45
N SER A 712 40.43 -43.17 -4.54
CA SER A 712 39.02 -43.26 -4.88
C SER A 712 38.45 -41.91 -5.33
N ALA A 713 37.54 -41.91 -6.30
CA ALA A 713 36.78 -40.72 -6.66
C ALA A 713 35.59 -40.53 -5.71
N PHE A 714 35.20 -39.28 -5.50
CA PHE A 714 34.17 -38.86 -4.54
C PHE A 714 33.11 -37.98 -5.21
N LEU A 715 31.88 -38.05 -4.71
CA LEU A 715 30.77 -37.17 -5.10
C LEU A 715 30.59 -36.09 -4.04
N ILE A 716 30.45 -34.85 -4.49
CA ILE A 716 30.09 -33.68 -3.70
C ILE A 716 28.61 -33.38 -3.97
N THR A 717 27.79 -33.24 -2.94
CA THR A 717 26.38 -32.83 -3.06
C THR A 717 26.10 -31.65 -2.13
N PRO A 718 25.71 -30.47 -2.65
CA PRO A 718 25.22 -29.37 -1.83
C PRO A 718 24.01 -29.77 -0.99
N SER A 719 24.15 -29.69 0.34
CA SER A 719 23.14 -30.13 1.30
C SER A 719 22.38 -28.98 1.96
N VAL A 720 22.96 -27.78 2.09
CA VAL A 720 22.24 -26.61 2.60
C VAL A 720 21.25 -26.12 1.55
N LEU A 721 19.95 -26.28 1.84
CA LEU A 721 18.84 -25.83 1.00
C LEU A 721 18.35 -24.41 1.36
N GLY A 722 18.70 -23.92 2.55
CA GLY A 722 18.44 -22.58 3.01
C GLY A 722 19.23 -22.26 4.28
N TYR A 723 19.78 -21.05 4.34
CA TYR A 723 20.55 -20.52 5.47
C TYR A 723 19.89 -19.24 6.00
N PHE A 724 19.70 -19.15 7.32
CA PHE A 724 19.12 -17.99 8.00
C PHE A 724 19.88 -17.72 9.31
N GLY A 725 20.89 -16.86 9.25
CA GLY A 725 21.69 -16.48 10.41
C GLY A 725 22.49 -15.21 10.16
N VAL A 726 23.18 -14.74 11.21
CA VAL A 726 24.00 -13.52 11.15
C VAL A 726 25.45 -13.80 10.76
N ASN A 727 25.99 -14.98 11.07
CA ASN A 727 27.35 -15.34 10.70
C ASN A 727 27.40 -15.90 9.26
N PRO A 728 28.33 -15.49 8.38
CA PRO A 728 28.54 -16.18 7.10
C PRO A 728 29.02 -17.64 7.26
N ASP A 729 29.62 -17.99 8.40
CA ASP A 729 29.93 -19.38 8.77
C ASP A 729 28.69 -20.05 9.41
N PRO A 730 28.18 -21.15 8.83
CA PRO A 730 27.01 -21.84 9.36
C PRO A 730 27.29 -22.79 10.53
N ASP A 731 28.55 -23.04 10.91
CA ASP A 731 28.95 -23.93 12.01
C ASP A 731 29.67 -23.20 13.17
N ALA A 732 29.48 -21.88 13.27
CA ALA A 732 30.04 -21.08 14.35
C ALA A 732 29.31 -21.29 15.69
N ASP A 733 30.01 -21.81 16.70
CA ASP A 733 29.45 -22.13 18.03
C ASP A 733 28.93 -20.89 18.81
N ASP A 734 29.56 -19.71 18.64
CA ASP A 734 29.22 -18.49 19.42
C ASP A 734 27.93 -17.78 18.94
N GLU A 735 27.59 -17.88 17.65
CA GLU A 735 26.41 -17.26 17.04
C GLU A 735 25.74 -18.25 16.05
N PRO A 736 25.03 -19.27 16.56
CA PRO A 736 24.42 -20.30 15.71
C PRO A 736 23.32 -19.74 14.80
N PRO A 737 23.09 -20.34 13.62
CA PRO A 737 22.07 -19.88 12.69
C PRO A 737 20.65 -20.01 13.26
N ALA A 738 19.90 -18.92 13.21
CA ALA A 738 18.49 -18.86 13.63
C ALA A 738 17.61 -19.90 12.90
N MET A 739 17.93 -20.23 11.64
CA MET A 739 17.41 -21.42 10.98
C MET A 739 18.37 -21.96 9.90
N LEU A 740 18.45 -23.28 9.79
CA LEU A 740 19.01 -24.03 8.67
C LEU A 740 17.91 -24.91 8.06
N VAL A 741 17.96 -25.11 6.75
CA VAL A 741 17.21 -26.17 6.08
C VAL A 741 18.22 -27.01 5.31
N VAL A 742 18.35 -28.29 5.66
CA VAL A 742 19.33 -29.20 5.04
C VAL A 742 18.67 -30.41 4.40
N ALA A 743 19.11 -30.72 3.17
CA ALA A 743 18.85 -31.98 2.51
C ALA A 743 19.63 -33.10 3.19
N ASN A 744 18.94 -34.18 3.50
CA ASN A 744 19.53 -35.38 4.08
C ASN A 744 19.52 -36.52 3.06
N LYS A 745 20.68 -37.15 2.85
CA LYS A 745 20.81 -38.42 2.13
C LYS A 745 21.31 -39.50 3.10
N ILE A 746 20.41 -40.01 3.94
CA ILE A 746 20.64 -41.24 4.71
C ILE A 746 19.44 -42.17 4.46
N SER A 747 19.67 -43.28 3.77
CA SER A 747 19.99 -44.53 4.49
C SER A 747 20.41 -45.62 3.51
N ASP A 748 21.24 -46.55 3.98
CA ASP A 748 21.64 -47.75 3.24
C ASP A 748 20.49 -48.79 3.09
N ALA A 749 19.27 -48.46 3.57
CA ALA A 749 18.06 -49.28 3.47
C ALA A 749 17.14 -48.82 2.31
N PRO A 750 16.62 -49.73 1.47
CA PRO A 750 15.89 -49.35 0.24
C PRO A 750 14.62 -48.51 0.40
N ASP A 751 13.97 -48.56 1.57
CA ASP A 751 12.60 -48.05 1.78
C ASP A 751 12.50 -46.84 2.73
N SER A 752 13.63 -46.26 3.18
CA SER A 752 13.59 -45.13 4.12
C SER A 752 13.22 -43.81 3.42
N PRO A 753 12.21 -43.06 3.91
CA PRO A 753 11.82 -41.80 3.30
C PRO A 753 12.86 -40.71 3.56
N LEU A 754 13.48 -40.20 2.49
CA LEU A 754 14.35 -39.02 2.53
C LEU A 754 13.56 -37.80 3.03
N ARG A 755 13.93 -37.27 4.19
CA ARG A 755 13.34 -36.09 4.83
C ARG A 755 14.40 -35.05 5.08
N ASN A 756 14.12 -33.78 4.78
CA ASN A 756 15.01 -32.66 5.12
C ASN A 756 14.91 -32.34 6.62
N THR A 757 15.99 -31.84 7.22
CA THR A 757 15.96 -31.28 8.57
C THR A 757 15.81 -29.76 8.50
N VAL A 758 14.84 -29.21 9.22
CA VAL A 758 14.84 -27.82 9.65
C VAL A 758 15.52 -27.77 11.01
N ALA A 759 16.59 -27.00 11.16
CA ALA A 759 17.27 -26.83 12.44
C ALA A 759 17.20 -25.36 12.87
N ILE A 760 16.94 -25.07 14.15
CA ILE A 760 16.73 -23.71 14.68
C ILE A 760 17.69 -23.49 15.84
N ASN A 761 18.56 -22.47 15.73
CA ASN A 761 19.68 -22.18 16.64
C ASN A 761 20.73 -23.32 16.75
N VAL A 762 20.89 -24.15 15.71
CA VAL A 762 21.82 -25.30 15.71
C VAL A 762 22.95 -25.06 14.70
N PRO A 763 24.24 -25.13 15.10
CA PRO A 763 25.37 -25.12 14.17
C PRO A 763 25.31 -26.28 13.16
N LEU A 764 25.72 -26.05 11.91
CA LEU A 764 25.51 -26.97 10.78
C LEU A 764 26.16 -28.36 10.93
N GLY A 765 27.30 -28.45 11.61
CA GLY A 765 27.98 -29.69 12.00
C GLY A 765 27.33 -30.40 13.19
N SER A 766 26.41 -29.73 13.90
CA SER A 766 25.57 -30.28 14.97
C SER A 766 24.13 -30.62 14.51
N VAL A 767 23.79 -30.37 13.23
CA VAL A 767 22.48 -30.72 12.67
C VAL A 767 22.41 -32.22 12.38
N GLN A 768 21.49 -32.90 13.07
CA GLN A 768 21.28 -34.34 12.93
C GLN A 768 20.12 -34.64 11.99
N SER A 769 20.46 -35.23 10.85
CA SER A 769 19.58 -35.72 9.79
C SER A 769 18.53 -36.75 10.23
N ARG A 770 18.55 -37.20 11.49
CA ARG A 770 17.51 -38.05 12.09
C ARG A 770 16.22 -37.28 12.40
N TYR A 771 16.29 -35.97 12.63
CA TYR A 771 15.14 -35.13 12.97
C TYR A 771 14.61 -34.37 11.75
N VAL A 772 13.28 -34.21 11.65
CA VAL A 772 12.67 -33.32 10.65
C VAL A 772 12.68 -31.86 11.13
N LEU A 773 12.56 -31.66 12.44
CA LEU A 773 12.72 -30.39 13.13
C LEU A 773 13.65 -30.60 14.34
N GLN A 774 14.73 -29.85 14.42
CA GLN A 774 15.67 -29.80 15.55
C GLN A 774 15.71 -28.36 16.07
N VAL A 775 15.65 -28.14 17.38
CA VAL A 775 15.70 -26.80 17.97
C VAL A 775 16.58 -26.82 19.21
N ASP A 776 17.52 -25.88 19.31
CA ASP A 776 18.19 -25.59 20.59
C ASP A 776 17.61 -24.30 21.20
N GLY A 777 17.13 -24.40 22.44
CA GLY A 777 16.39 -23.35 23.15
C GLY A 777 14.94 -23.69 23.49
N ASP A 778 14.24 -22.72 24.09
CA ASP A 778 12.88 -22.89 24.60
C ASP A 778 11.82 -22.82 23.48
N VAL A 779 11.02 -23.88 23.35
CA VAL A 779 9.93 -23.97 22.36
C VAL A 779 8.57 -23.89 23.05
N ASN A 780 7.68 -23.03 22.55
CA ASN A 780 6.39 -22.74 23.20
C ASN A 780 5.20 -23.02 22.26
N PHE A 781 4.35 -23.97 22.64
CA PHE A 781 3.20 -24.43 21.85
C PHE A 781 1.87 -23.90 22.42
N THR A 782 1.66 -22.58 22.42
CA THR A 782 0.53 -21.94 23.13
C THR A 782 -0.87 -22.28 22.62
N THR A 783 -1.03 -22.73 21.38
CA THR A 783 -2.34 -22.76 20.68
C THR A 783 -2.57 -23.98 19.78
N GLY A 784 -2.10 -25.16 20.19
CA GLY A 784 -2.35 -26.41 19.44
C GLY A 784 -1.97 -27.67 20.20
N SER A 785 -2.39 -28.82 19.69
CA SER A 785 -1.90 -30.14 20.11
C SER A 785 -0.59 -30.46 19.38
N LEU A 786 0.44 -30.86 20.13
CA LEU A 786 1.66 -31.43 19.57
C LEU A 786 1.45 -32.94 19.36
N ASP A 787 1.66 -33.42 18.14
CA ASP A 787 1.56 -34.83 17.74
C ASP A 787 2.90 -35.23 17.12
N VAL A 788 3.66 -36.09 17.81
CA VAL A 788 5.05 -36.45 17.50
C VAL A 788 5.36 -37.88 17.95
N ASP A 789 6.09 -38.63 17.12
CA ASP A 789 6.51 -40.01 17.44
C ASP A 789 7.54 -40.09 18.58
N ASP A 790 8.37 -39.05 18.73
CA ASP A 790 9.41 -38.91 19.76
C ASP A 790 9.63 -37.42 20.09
N LEU A 791 10.06 -37.11 21.33
CA LEU A 791 10.22 -35.74 21.84
C LEU A 791 11.34 -35.64 22.89
N GLU A 792 12.57 -35.44 22.45
CA GLU A 792 13.72 -35.14 23.32
C GLU A 792 13.83 -33.61 23.51
N VAL A 793 13.51 -33.11 24.73
CA VAL A 793 13.61 -31.69 25.09
C VAL A 793 14.30 -31.50 26.44
N LYS A 794 15.11 -30.45 26.54
CA LYS A 794 15.88 -30.10 27.76
C LYS A 794 15.00 -29.72 28.95
N THR A 795 13.82 -29.15 28.70
CA THR A 795 12.82 -28.81 29.71
C THR A 795 11.44 -28.76 29.06
N LEU A 796 10.45 -29.44 29.64
CA LEU A 796 9.05 -29.38 29.20
C LEU A 796 8.23 -28.62 30.25
N THR A 797 7.87 -27.37 29.95
CA THR A 797 7.07 -26.52 30.84
C THR A 797 5.66 -26.33 30.29
N ALA A 798 4.65 -26.73 31.06
CA ALA A 798 3.24 -26.50 30.73
C ALA A 798 2.60 -25.52 31.72
N THR A 799 2.00 -24.44 31.21
CA THR A 799 1.39 -23.36 32.01
C THR A 799 -0.04 -23.64 32.46
N VAL A 800 -0.70 -24.68 31.91
CA VAL A 800 -2.09 -25.04 32.23
C VAL A 800 -2.21 -26.52 32.56
N SER A 801 -1.87 -27.41 31.62
CA SER A 801 -1.92 -28.86 31.80
C SER A 801 -1.10 -29.59 30.73
N VAL A 802 -0.57 -30.77 31.07
CA VAL A 802 -0.15 -31.78 30.09
C VAL A 802 -1.20 -32.89 30.10
N ALA A 803 -1.69 -33.28 28.92
CA ALA A 803 -2.56 -34.42 28.76
C ALA A 803 -1.83 -35.46 27.90
N VAL A 804 -1.57 -36.64 28.47
CA VAL A 804 -0.92 -37.76 27.77
C VAL A 804 -1.98 -38.82 27.48
N GLN A 805 -2.15 -39.18 26.21
CA GLN A 805 -3.10 -40.19 25.75
C GLN A 805 -2.34 -41.29 25.02
N GLY A 806 -2.78 -42.55 25.18
CA GLY A 806 -2.17 -43.70 24.52
C GLY A 806 -2.87 -44.06 23.21
N ASP A 807 -2.11 -44.62 22.28
CA ASP A 807 -2.53 -45.19 20.99
C ASP A 807 -3.24 -46.56 21.11
N ASP A 808 -3.81 -46.88 22.28
CA ASP A 808 -4.27 -48.21 22.73
C ASP A 808 -3.25 -49.37 22.61
N SER A 809 -2.01 -49.14 22.16
CA SER A 809 -0.99 -50.21 21.97
C SER A 809 -0.52 -50.85 23.28
N GLY A 810 -0.78 -50.20 24.42
CA GLY A 810 -0.49 -50.71 25.76
C GLY A 810 0.96 -50.54 26.23
N LYS A 811 1.72 -49.63 25.60
CA LYS A 811 3.02 -49.14 26.08
C LYS A 811 2.88 -48.31 27.38
N THR A 812 4.01 -48.02 28.01
CA THR A 812 4.13 -46.95 29.01
C THR A 812 3.68 -45.61 28.43
N LEU A 813 2.82 -44.91 29.15
CA LEU A 813 2.27 -43.60 28.77
C LEU A 813 3.19 -42.47 29.22
N LEU A 814 3.75 -42.55 30.44
CA LEU A 814 4.70 -41.59 30.97
C LEU A 814 5.80 -42.33 31.75
N SER A 815 7.06 -41.93 31.54
CA SER A 815 8.22 -42.42 32.27
C SER A 815 9.04 -41.22 32.74
N VAL A 816 9.40 -41.19 34.03
CA VAL A 816 10.21 -40.13 34.62
C VAL A 816 11.30 -40.78 35.47
N GLY A 817 12.56 -40.39 35.25
CA GLY A 817 13.73 -40.91 35.96
C GLY A 817 15.03 -40.40 35.33
N GLU A 818 16.16 -40.62 35.99
CA GLU A 818 17.48 -40.25 35.44
C GLU A 818 17.90 -41.18 34.30
N LYS A 819 18.77 -40.70 33.38
CA LYS A 819 19.20 -41.44 32.19
C LYS A 819 19.99 -42.70 32.58
N GLY A 820 19.33 -43.86 32.52
CA GLY A 820 19.86 -45.17 32.94
C GLY A 820 19.22 -45.76 34.20
N GLN A 821 18.30 -45.04 34.85
CA GLN A 821 17.54 -45.54 35.99
C GLN A 821 16.53 -46.63 35.57
N ASN A 822 16.63 -47.81 36.16
CA ASN A 822 15.73 -48.93 35.87
C ASN A 822 15.35 -49.69 37.17
N PRO A 823 14.06 -49.77 37.55
CA PRO A 823 12.91 -49.10 36.94
C PRO A 823 12.92 -47.56 37.15
N PRO A 824 12.19 -46.79 36.32
CA PRO A 824 12.04 -45.33 36.47
C PRO A 824 11.48 -44.89 37.83
N ALA A 825 11.66 -43.61 38.18
CA ALA A 825 11.13 -43.01 39.41
C ALA A 825 9.59 -42.96 39.42
N LEU A 826 8.99 -42.68 38.27
CA LEU A 826 7.55 -42.72 38.03
C LEU A 826 7.28 -43.36 36.66
N THR A 827 6.35 -44.31 36.64
CA THR A 827 5.85 -44.96 35.42
C THR A 827 4.32 -44.91 35.43
N VAL A 828 3.72 -44.42 34.36
CA VAL A 828 2.27 -44.49 34.12
C VAL A 828 2.03 -45.41 32.94
N ASP A 829 1.13 -46.37 33.10
CA ASP A 829 0.66 -47.24 32.02
C ASP A 829 -0.84 -47.52 32.17
N LYS A 830 -1.41 -48.35 31.28
CA LYS A 830 -2.84 -48.69 31.26
C LYS A 830 -3.37 -49.41 32.52
N SER A 831 -2.50 -49.89 33.40
CA SER A 831 -2.84 -50.53 34.67
C SER A 831 -2.78 -49.57 35.87
N GLY A 832 -2.08 -48.44 35.75
CA GLY A 832 -2.06 -47.39 36.78
C GLY A 832 -0.79 -46.55 36.81
N VAL A 833 -0.55 -45.94 37.99
CA VAL A 833 0.62 -45.12 38.29
C VAL A 833 1.51 -45.86 39.28
N THR A 834 2.71 -46.23 38.84
CA THR A 834 3.75 -46.87 39.65
C THR A 834 4.83 -45.85 39.99
N ALA A 835 4.91 -45.41 41.24
CA ALA A 835 6.01 -44.58 41.75
C ALA A 835 6.97 -45.45 42.57
N THR A 836 8.26 -45.47 42.21
CA THR A 836 9.25 -46.35 42.85
C THR A 836 9.91 -45.75 44.08
N SER A 837 9.82 -44.43 44.27
CA SER A 837 10.16 -43.75 45.53
C SER A 837 9.29 -42.51 45.77
N LEU A 838 8.38 -42.58 46.73
CA LEU A 838 7.45 -41.48 47.07
C LEU A 838 7.60 -41.04 48.53
N THR A 839 8.63 -40.25 48.82
CA THR A 839 9.00 -39.76 50.16
C THR A 839 8.22 -38.50 50.57
N ALA A 840 6.88 -38.56 50.53
CA ALA A 840 6.02 -37.47 51.00
C ALA A 840 5.77 -37.55 52.51
N THR A 841 6.08 -36.48 53.26
CA THR A 841 5.85 -36.40 54.72
C THR A 841 4.37 -36.26 55.12
N SER A 842 3.50 -35.87 54.19
CA SER A 842 2.05 -35.84 54.35
C SER A 842 1.35 -35.76 53.00
N VAL A 843 0.22 -36.45 52.84
CA VAL A 843 -0.65 -36.34 51.65
C VAL A 843 -2.03 -35.88 52.10
N GLY A 844 -2.46 -34.70 51.64
CA GLY A 844 -3.79 -34.14 51.92
C GLY A 844 -4.68 -34.21 50.69
N THR A 845 -5.88 -34.78 50.83
CA THR A 845 -6.75 -35.09 49.68
C THR A 845 -8.18 -34.58 49.90
N GLN A 846 -8.71 -33.77 48.98
CA GLN A 846 -10.17 -33.58 48.88
C GLN A 846 -10.82 -34.67 48.02
N GLN A 847 -10.12 -35.15 46.98
CA GLN A 847 -10.51 -36.31 46.18
C GLN A 847 -9.26 -37.14 45.87
N LEU A 848 -9.24 -38.39 46.36
CA LEU A 848 -8.33 -39.44 45.92
C LEU A 848 -9.14 -40.74 45.86
N THR A 849 -9.57 -41.10 44.66
CA THR A 849 -10.35 -42.31 44.42
C THR A 849 -9.39 -43.43 44.05
N VAL A 850 -9.10 -44.33 44.99
CA VAL A 850 -8.35 -45.56 44.71
C VAL A 850 -9.36 -46.69 44.49
N SER A 851 -9.25 -47.41 43.38
CA SER A 851 -10.18 -48.48 42.99
C SER A 851 -10.13 -49.73 43.88
N ASP A 852 -9.07 -49.82 44.69
CA ASP A 852 -8.72 -50.92 45.58
C ASP A 852 -7.99 -50.37 46.83
N ALA A 853 -7.39 -51.23 47.65
CA ALA A 853 -6.71 -50.80 48.89
C ALA A 853 -5.45 -49.95 48.64
N LEU A 854 -5.40 -48.74 49.23
CA LEU A 854 -4.21 -47.89 49.29
C LEU A 854 -3.16 -48.49 50.25
N VAL A 855 -2.17 -49.21 49.72
CA VAL A 855 -1.04 -49.75 50.50
C VAL A 855 0.02 -48.65 50.73
N ALA A 856 -0.31 -47.69 51.58
CA ALA A 856 0.64 -46.67 52.03
C ALA A 856 1.55 -47.22 53.15
N GLY A 857 2.86 -46.98 53.05
CA GLY A 857 3.82 -47.14 54.15
C GLY A 857 3.69 -46.04 55.22
N GLY A 858 2.47 -45.72 55.63
CA GLY A 858 2.13 -44.55 56.44
C GLY A 858 0.64 -44.50 56.82
N THR A 859 0.28 -43.67 57.80
CA THR A 859 -0.98 -43.79 58.53
C THR A 859 -2.19 -43.18 57.80
N VAL A 860 -2.83 -43.93 56.89
CA VAL A 860 -4.14 -43.57 56.30
C VAL A 860 -5.14 -44.73 56.34
N ALA A 861 -5.44 -45.21 57.55
CA ALA A 861 -6.64 -46.00 57.86
C ALA A 861 -6.91 -45.91 59.38
N MET A 862 -7.59 -44.86 59.82
CA MET A 862 -7.74 -44.57 61.27
C MET A 862 -8.57 -45.63 62.01
N LEU A 863 -9.54 -46.25 61.34
CA LEU A 863 -10.36 -47.36 61.82
C LEU A 863 -10.38 -48.46 60.76
N GLY A 864 -10.13 -49.70 61.15
CA GLY A 864 -10.23 -50.88 60.28
C GLY A 864 -11.65 -51.46 60.22
N VAL A 865 -11.81 -52.60 59.53
CA VAL A 865 -13.12 -53.23 59.32
C VAL A 865 -13.78 -53.60 60.64
N ARG A 866 -14.97 -53.04 60.87
CA ARG A 866 -15.79 -53.22 62.07
C ARG A 866 -16.39 -54.62 62.12
N GLN A 867 -15.90 -55.48 63.01
CA GLN A 867 -16.43 -56.83 63.20
C GLN A 867 -17.60 -56.81 64.19
N ALA A 868 -18.76 -57.29 63.75
CA ALA A 868 -20.00 -57.30 64.53
C ALA A 868 -20.21 -58.61 65.31
N TYR A 869 -20.74 -58.48 66.52
CA TYR A 869 -21.09 -59.56 67.43
C TYR A 869 -22.46 -59.27 68.07
N SER A 870 -23.15 -60.31 68.52
CA SER A 870 -24.47 -60.19 69.14
C SER A 870 -24.62 -61.13 70.34
N TRP A 871 -25.80 -61.13 70.96
CA TRP A 871 -26.28 -62.15 71.90
C TRP A 871 -25.84 -63.59 71.57
N HIS A 872 -25.90 -63.97 70.28
CA HIS A 872 -25.56 -65.31 69.80
C HIS A 872 -24.05 -65.60 69.79
N SER A 873 -23.22 -64.56 69.81
CA SER A 873 -21.76 -64.67 69.93
C SER A 873 -21.31 -64.91 71.38
N MET A 874 -22.17 -64.62 72.36
CA MET A 874 -21.86 -64.75 73.79
C MET A 874 -22.20 -66.15 74.31
N SER A 875 -21.33 -66.73 75.13
CA SER A 875 -21.54 -68.03 75.79
C SER A 875 -22.09 -67.85 77.21
N GLY A 876 -23.01 -68.73 77.62
CA GLY A 876 -23.66 -68.68 78.94
C GLY A 876 -25.12 -69.12 78.90
N ASP A 877 -25.83 -68.93 80.01
CA ASP A 877 -27.25 -69.25 80.16
C ASP A 877 -28.16 -68.10 79.71
N SER A 878 -29.37 -67.95 80.27
CA SER A 878 -30.32 -66.87 80.01
C SER A 878 -30.35 -65.80 81.11
N THR A 879 -29.31 -65.74 81.94
CA THR A 879 -29.17 -64.80 83.07
C THR A 879 -27.78 -64.19 83.12
N ARG A 880 -26.74 -64.95 82.72
CA ARG A 880 -25.37 -64.46 82.56
C ARG A 880 -24.75 -65.01 81.28
N ARG A 881 -24.21 -64.09 80.47
CA ARG A 881 -23.50 -64.39 79.22
C ARG A 881 -22.22 -63.60 79.11
N THR A 882 -21.17 -64.23 78.59
CA THR A 882 -19.84 -63.66 78.43
C THR A 882 -19.36 -63.82 76.99
N PHE A 883 -18.74 -62.78 76.46
CA PHE A 883 -17.85 -62.85 75.30
C PHE A 883 -16.44 -62.43 75.74
N SER A 884 -15.39 -63.04 75.19
CA SER A 884 -14.00 -62.70 75.52
C SER A 884 -13.09 -62.96 74.33
N GLN A 885 -12.21 -62.01 73.98
CA GLN A 885 -11.26 -62.13 72.87
C GLN A 885 -9.97 -61.34 73.15
N VAL A 886 -8.83 -61.89 72.74
CA VAL A 886 -7.53 -61.18 72.77
C VAL A 886 -7.45 -60.22 71.57
N ALA A 887 -7.11 -58.96 71.80
CA ALA A 887 -6.97 -57.97 70.74
C ALA A 887 -5.64 -58.13 69.98
N SER A 888 -5.70 -58.39 68.67
CA SER A 888 -4.52 -58.51 67.79
C SER A 888 -3.89 -57.16 67.39
N THR A 889 -4.62 -56.07 67.60
CA THR A 889 -4.25 -54.67 67.39
C THR A 889 -4.81 -53.83 68.52
N ASP A 890 -4.39 -52.58 68.65
CA ASP A 890 -5.16 -51.60 69.42
C ASP A 890 -6.52 -51.37 68.76
N GLY A 891 -7.51 -50.88 69.51
CA GLY A 891 -8.86 -50.65 69.00
C GLY A 891 -9.85 -50.19 70.06
N CYS A 892 -11.14 -50.22 69.70
CA CYS A 892 -12.23 -50.08 70.66
C CYS A 892 -13.37 -51.07 70.40
N VAL A 893 -14.10 -51.37 71.47
CA VAL A 893 -15.38 -52.07 71.42
C VAL A 893 -16.48 -51.04 71.69
N THR A 894 -17.44 -50.90 70.79
CA THR A 894 -18.68 -50.16 71.08
C THR A 894 -19.82 -51.17 71.22
N ALA A 895 -20.56 -51.09 72.33
CA ALA A 895 -21.52 -52.10 72.76
C ALA A 895 -22.84 -51.45 73.22
N THR A 896 -23.96 -52.07 72.87
CA THR A 896 -25.31 -51.60 73.18
C THR A 896 -26.17 -52.73 73.73
N VAL A 897 -26.98 -52.42 74.75
CA VAL A 897 -27.89 -53.34 75.44
C VAL A 897 -29.30 -52.74 75.54
N GLY A 898 -30.29 -53.55 75.17
CA GLY A 898 -31.70 -53.19 75.15
C GLY A 898 -32.29 -53.19 73.73
N ASN A 899 -33.54 -53.61 73.62
CA ASN A 899 -34.29 -53.57 72.36
C ASN A 899 -34.86 -52.15 72.16
N PRO A 900 -34.52 -51.41 71.08
CA PRO A 900 -35.00 -50.05 70.86
C PRO A 900 -36.44 -49.95 70.35
N ASN A 901 -37.10 -51.08 70.04
CA ASN A 901 -38.46 -51.08 69.48
C ASN A 901 -39.53 -50.78 70.56
N LEU A 902 -40.35 -49.76 70.29
CA LEU A 902 -41.52 -49.42 71.10
C LEU A 902 -42.51 -50.60 71.14
N GLY A 903 -43.00 -50.94 72.34
CA GLY A 903 -43.96 -52.03 72.53
C GLY A 903 -43.35 -53.43 72.77
N GLY A 904 -42.03 -53.54 72.94
CA GLY A 904 -41.37 -54.80 73.31
C GLY A 904 -41.82 -55.40 74.65
N GLY A 905 -41.28 -56.58 74.97
CA GLY A 905 -41.36 -57.15 76.32
C GLY A 905 -40.70 -56.21 77.35
N ASN A 906 -40.98 -56.41 78.65
CA ASN A 906 -40.05 -55.89 79.64
C ASN A 906 -38.67 -56.52 79.38
N TYR A 907 -37.59 -55.81 79.68
CA TYR A 907 -36.24 -56.34 79.71
C TYR A 907 -35.40 -55.58 80.74
N PHE A 908 -34.42 -56.28 81.32
CA PHE A 908 -33.38 -55.72 82.15
C PHE A 908 -32.04 -56.34 81.73
N GLY A 909 -31.04 -55.49 81.46
CA GLY A 909 -29.72 -55.92 81.03
C GLY A 909 -28.63 -54.97 81.51
N LEU A 910 -27.82 -55.43 82.46
CA LEU A 910 -26.56 -54.77 82.78
C LEU A 910 -25.47 -55.36 81.90
N LEU A 911 -25.03 -54.61 80.89
CA LEU A 911 -23.89 -54.98 80.05
C LEU A 911 -22.63 -54.29 80.61
N THR A 912 -21.60 -55.07 80.89
CA THR A 912 -20.32 -54.60 81.42
C THR A 912 -19.21 -54.93 80.43
N GLY A 913 -18.27 -53.99 80.28
CA GLY A 913 -17.10 -54.14 79.44
C GLY A 913 -15.83 -54.07 80.29
N THR A 914 -14.97 -55.06 80.15
CA THR A 914 -13.67 -55.15 80.83
C THR A 914 -12.54 -55.35 79.83
N THR A 915 -11.37 -54.86 80.19
CA THR A 915 -10.09 -55.20 79.55
C THR A 915 -9.15 -55.76 80.59
N LEU A 916 -8.39 -56.78 80.21
CA LEU A 916 -7.51 -57.54 81.08
C LEU A 916 -6.13 -57.64 80.43
N ASP A 917 -5.09 -57.20 81.12
CA ASP A 917 -3.71 -57.55 80.79
C ASP A 917 -3.27 -58.66 81.76
N GLY A 918 -3.06 -59.86 81.22
CA GLY A 918 -2.97 -61.10 82.01
C GLY A 918 -4.20 -61.31 82.90
N SER A 919 -4.09 -60.94 84.17
CA SER A 919 -5.15 -61.03 85.19
C SER A 919 -5.57 -59.67 85.79
N GLU A 920 -4.91 -58.57 85.45
CA GLU A 920 -5.24 -57.24 85.99
C GLU A 920 -6.24 -56.50 85.09
N THR A 921 -7.25 -55.87 85.69
CA THR A 921 -8.31 -55.14 84.93
C THR A 921 -7.84 -53.73 84.58
N THR A 922 -7.50 -53.51 83.32
CA THR A 922 -6.89 -52.28 82.78
C THR A 922 -7.89 -51.17 82.42
N ALA A 923 -9.18 -51.52 82.30
CA ALA A 923 -10.32 -50.59 82.25
C ALA A 923 -11.64 -51.35 82.46
N PHE A 924 -12.62 -50.67 83.07
CA PHE A 924 -13.98 -51.15 83.28
C PHE A 924 -14.98 -50.08 82.82
N THR A 925 -16.09 -50.51 82.22
CA THR A 925 -17.24 -49.65 81.88
C THR A 925 -18.53 -50.47 81.92
N TYR A 926 -19.69 -49.82 81.97
CA TYR A 926 -20.98 -50.50 81.92
C TYR A 926 -22.07 -49.62 81.31
N ALA A 927 -23.11 -50.27 80.79
CA ALA A 927 -24.35 -49.64 80.38
C ALA A 927 -25.54 -50.48 80.83
N LEU A 928 -26.65 -49.81 81.15
CA LEU A 928 -27.89 -50.45 81.57
C LEU A 928 -28.96 -50.28 80.49
N GLY A 929 -29.46 -51.39 79.96
CA GLY A 929 -30.66 -51.43 79.14
C GLY A 929 -31.86 -51.81 79.99
N ILE A 930 -32.92 -51.00 80.00
CA ILE A 930 -34.16 -51.29 80.72
C ILE A 930 -35.41 -50.83 79.95
N ALA A 931 -36.46 -51.65 79.95
CA ALA A 931 -37.77 -51.25 79.46
C ALA A 931 -38.60 -50.62 80.59
N GLN A 932 -38.72 -49.30 80.61
CA GLN A 932 -39.57 -48.62 81.59
C GLN A 932 -41.05 -48.70 81.15
N THR A 933 -41.91 -49.20 82.04
CA THR A 933 -43.36 -49.17 81.82
C THR A 933 -43.93 -47.88 82.38
N VAL A 934 -44.58 -47.08 81.53
CA VAL A 934 -45.31 -45.87 81.91
C VAL A 934 -46.81 -46.15 81.82
N ASP A 935 -47.53 -45.90 82.92
CA ASP A 935 -48.99 -46.08 83.00
C ASP A 935 -49.72 -44.91 82.34
N ASN A 936 -50.17 -45.10 81.09
CA ASN A 936 -50.91 -44.10 80.31
C ASN A 936 -52.39 -44.02 80.72
N GLY A 937 -52.62 -43.63 81.98
CA GLY A 937 -53.88 -43.07 82.47
C GLY A 937 -55.01 -44.07 82.74
N LYS A 938 -56.21 -43.52 82.96
CA LYS A 938 -57.37 -44.15 83.65
C LYS A 938 -58.02 -45.38 82.96
N LYS A 939 -57.40 -45.98 81.94
CA LYS A 939 -57.83 -47.25 81.33
C LYS A 939 -56.74 -48.34 81.27
N GLY A 940 -55.68 -48.21 82.08
CA GLY A 940 -54.70 -49.29 82.30
C GLY A 940 -53.80 -49.60 81.10
N GLY A 941 -53.71 -48.68 80.13
CA GLY A 941 -52.80 -48.81 78.99
C GLY A 941 -51.36 -48.63 79.45
N LYS A 942 -50.60 -49.73 79.53
CA LYS A 942 -49.17 -49.70 79.86
C LYS A 942 -48.35 -49.51 78.59
N THR A 943 -47.78 -48.32 78.42
CA THR A 943 -46.88 -48.02 77.31
C THR A 943 -45.44 -48.22 77.77
N ARG A 944 -44.69 -49.06 77.05
CA ARG A 944 -43.29 -49.37 77.37
C ARG A 944 -42.35 -48.50 76.56
N ILE A 945 -41.52 -47.75 77.27
CA ILE A 945 -40.44 -46.93 76.72
C ILE A 945 -39.14 -47.76 76.87
N PRO A 946 -38.54 -48.22 75.77
CA PRO A 946 -37.22 -48.84 75.82
C PRO A 946 -36.16 -47.77 76.10
N VAL A 947 -35.33 -48.00 77.11
CA VAL A 947 -34.15 -47.19 77.41
C VAL A 947 -32.93 -48.08 77.17
N PRO A 948 -32.40 -48.14 75.94
CA PRO A 948 -31.17 -48.89 75.66
C PRO A 948 -29.95 -48.15 76.20
N GLY A 949 -29.02 -48.89 76.80
CA GLY A 949 -27.72 -48.38 77.25
C GLY A 949 -26.63 -48.67 76.21
N THR A 950 -25.65 -47.79 76.09
CA THR A 950 -24.48 -47.99 75.21
C THR A 950 -23.19 -47.53 75.89
N PHE A 951 -22.05 -48.16 75.55
CA PHE A 951 -20.71 -47.74 75.95
C PHE A 951 -19.68 -47.96 74.85
N THR A 952 -18.56 -47.25 74.94
CA THR A 952 -17.33 -47.55 74.20
C THR A 952 -16.20 -47.86 75.19
N LEU A 953 -15.43 -48.91 74.89
CA LEU A 953 -14.32 -49.43 75.68
C LEU A 953 -13.08 -49.49 74.80
N PHE A 954 -12.01 -48.78 75.17
CA PHE A 954 -10.74 -48.83 74.44
C PHE A 954 -9.89 -50.01 74.92
N VAL A 955 -9.21 -50.67 73.98
CA VAL A 955 -8.48 -51.92 74.18
C VAL A 955 -7.11 -51.82 73.51
N ARG A 956 -6.05 -52.26 74.21
CA ARG A 956 -4.69 -52.31 73.63
C ARG A 956 -4.40 -53.64 72.97
N LYS A 957 -3.47 -53.65 72.02
CA LYS A 957 -2.91 -54.89 71.45
C LYS A 957 -2.37 -55.80 72.56
N GLY A 958 -2.85 -57.03 72.63
CA GLY A 958 -2.51 -58.01 73.66
C GLY A 958 -3.47 -58.05 74.85
N GLU A 959 -4.24 -56.99 75.14
CA GLU A 959 -5.29 -57.04 76.17
C GLU A 959 -6.41 -58.01 75.74
N THR A 960 -6.90 -58.79 76.69
CA THR A 960 -8.13 -59.55 76.52
C THR A 960 -9.31 -58.65 76.87
N TRP A 961 -10.16 -58.34 75.88
CA TRP A 961 -11.41 -57.64 76.14
C TRP A 961 -12.54 -58.63 76.35
N ARG A 962 -13.39 -58.33 77.34
CA ARG A 962 -14.48 -59.18 77.79
C ARG A 962 -15.74 -58.36 78.00
N ILE A 963 -16.84 -58.86 77.46
CA ILE A 963 -18.18 -58.28 77.60
C ILE A 963 -19.03 -59.29 78.38
N ASP A 964 -19.51 -58.92 79.56
CA ASP A 964 -20.48 -59.71 80.32
C ASP A 964 -21.83 -59.01 80.31
N LEU A 965 -22.89 -59.74 79.96
CA LEU A 965 -24.27 -59.38 80.26
C LEU A 965 -24.71 -60.08 81.54
N GLN A 966 -25.42 -59.36 82.40
CA GLN A 966 -26.32 -59.94 83.40
C GLN A 966 -27.76 -59.50 83.11
N SER A 967 -28.66 -60.45 82.86
CA SER A 967 -30.10 -60.26 82.71
C SER A 967 -30.86 -60.86 83.89
N SER A 968 -32.03 -60.29 84.20
CA SER A 968 -32.94 -60.75 85.24
C SER A 968 -34.18 -61.37 84.57
N PRO A 969 -34.35 -62.71 84.57
CA PRO A 969 -35.47 -63.35 83.89
C PRO A 969 -36.82 -63.10 84.58
N ASP A 970 -36.79 -62.75 85.88
CA ASP A 970 -37.99 -62.36 86.63
C ASP A 970 -38.55 -61.00 86.17
N ASP A 971 -37.69 -60.14 85.58
CA ASP A 971 -38.08 -58.82 85.08
C ASP A 971 -38.57 -58.83 83.63
N GLY A 972 -38.32 -59.89 82.84
CA GLY A 972 -38.92 -60.07 81.52
C GLY A 972 -38.08 -60.85 80.50
N ASN A 973 -38.17 -60.43 79.23
CA ASN A 973 -37.42 -61.02 78.12
C ASN A 973 -35.94 -60.62 78.21
N ASP A 974 -35.08 -61.48 77.65
CA ASP A 974 -33.67 -61.15 77.45
C ASP A 974 -33.48 -59.88 76.61
N PRO A 975 -32.56 -58.97 77.02
CA PRO A 975 -32.29 -57.74 76.31
C PRO A 975 -31.50 -58.02 75.01
N SER A 976 -31.87 -57.34 73.92
CA SER A 976 -31.06 -57.34 72.70
C SER A 976 -29.66 -56.81 73.01
N VAL A 977 -28.61 -57.56 72.66
CA VAL A 977 -27.21 -57.15 72.81
C VAL A 977 -26.52 -57.20 71.47
N GLU A 978 -25.84 -56.11 71.12
CA GLU A 978 -25.04 -55.95 69.90
C GLU A 978 -23.77 -55.17 70.26
N PHE A 979 -22.61 -55.68 69.84
CA PHE A 979 -21.32 -55.03 70.10
C PHE A 979 -20.33 -55.29 68.98
N TYR A 980 -19.37 -54.39 68.83
CA TYR A 980 -18.55 -54.30 67.64
C TYR A 980 -17.10 -54.02 67.99
N TRP A 981 -16.20 -54.87 67.49
CA TRP A 981 -14.76 -54.59 67.50
C TRP A 981 -14.39 -53.67 66.34
N VAL A 982 -13.65 -52.60 66.64
CA VAL A 982 -13.09 -51.67 65.66
C VAL A 982 -11.58 -51.56 65.90
N PRO A 983 -10.74 -52.22 65.09
CA PRO A 983 -9.29 -52.11 65.22
C PRO A 983 -8.79 -50.73 64.73
N PHE A 984 -7.70 -50.23 65.30
CA PHE A 984 -7.06 -48.98 64.91
C PHE A 984 -5.84 -49.20 64.01
N GLY A 985 -5.54 -48.22 63.16
CA GLY A 985 -4.31 -48.18 62.37
C GLY A 985 -3.07 -48.03 63.27
N GLY A 986 -1.99 -48.76 62.96
CA GLY A 986 -0.80 -48.92 63.82
C GLY A 986 0.12 -47.69 64.00
N GLY A 987 -0.41 -46.47 63.91
CA GLY A 987 0.34 -45.21 64.07
C GLY A 987 -0.23 -44.21 65.07
N THR A 988 -1.48 -44.37 65.53
CA THR A 988 -2.20 -43.33 66.30
C THR A 988 -2.72 -43.76 67.69
N ALA A 989 -2.39 -44.97 68.15
CA ALA A 989 -2.85 -45.52 69.43
C ALA A 989 -2.44 -44.67 70.66
N SER A 990 -1.24 -44.10 70.67
CA SER A 990 -0.59 -43.59 71.89
C SER A 990 -1.26 -42.37 72.54
N SER A 991 -2.01 -41.54 71.81
CA SER A 991 -2.62 -40.33 72.39
C SER A 991 -3.98 -40.59 73.05
N MET A 992 -4.84 -41.42 72.45
CA MET A 992 -6.16 -41.75 73.00
C MET A 992 -6.09 -42.78 74.13
N LEU A 993 -5.10 -43.68 74.11
CA LEU A 993 -4.91 -44.72 75.14
C LEU A 993 -4.08 -44.26 76.34
N ALA A 994 -3.61 -43.01 76.36
CA ALA A 994 -2.85 -42.43 77.48
C ALA A 994 -3.72 -42.04 78.68
N ASN A 995 -5.01 -41.77 78.47
CA ASN A 995 -5.89 -41.15 79.49
C ASN A 995 -7.04 -42.09 79.90
N ARG A 996 -6.73 -43.37 80.17
CA ARG A 996 -7.70 -44.37 80.67
C ARG A 996 -8.11 -44.03 82.12
N PRO A 997 -9.41 -43.98 82.45
CA PRO A 997 -9.85 -43.90 83.85
C PRO A 997 -9.43 -45.16 84.61
N LEU A 998 -8.64 -44.99 85.68
CA LEU A 998 -8.30 -46.07 86.61
C LEU A 998 -9.46 -46.32 87.59
N PRO A 999 -9.75 -47.59 87.94
CA PRO A 999 -10.84 -47.92 88.86
C PRO A 999 -10.47 -47.67 90.33
N GLY A 1000 -10.60 -46.41 90.79
CA GLY A 1000 -10.56 -46.02 92.21
C GLY A 1000 -9.54 -44.91 92.52
N GLY A 1001 -9.99 -43.84 93.17
CA GLY A 1001 -9.15 -42.68 93.50
C GLY A 1001 -9.94 -41.39 93.77
N ASP A 1002 -10.69 -41.37 94.88
CA ASP A 1002 -11.23 -40.21 95.60
C ASP A 1002 -11.86 -38.99 94.86
N ALA A 1003 -13.19 -38.99 94.90
CA ALA A 1003 -14.02 -37.94 95.49
C ALA A 1003 -14.16 -36.52 94.86
N ALA A 1004 -15.38 -36.30 94.34
CA ALA A 1004 -16.23 -35.10 94.54
C ALA A 1004 -15.83 -33.73 93.93
N TYR A 1005 -16.67 -33.24 93.01
CA TYR A 1005 -17.66 -32.14 93.18
C TYR A 1005 -18.18 -31.80 91.76
N ALA A 1006 -19.36 -32.20 91.30
CA ALA A 1006 -20.73 -31.88 91.74
C ALA A 1006 -21.28 -30.51 91.24
N ALA A 1007 -22.47 -30.58 90.62
CA ALA A 1007 -23.44 -29.51 90.34
C ALA A 1007 -23.08 -28.36 89.37
N ILE A 1008 -23.91 -28.27 88.33
CA ILE A 1008 -24.00 -27.22 87.32
C ILE A 1008 -24.55 -25.90 87.91
N ALA A 1009 -23.80 -24.79 87.71
CA ALA A 1009 -24.28 -23.39 87.70
C ALA A 1009 -24.85 -22.79 89.03
N PRO A 1010 -25.10 -21.46 89.13
CA PRO A 1010 -24.89 -20.39 88.14
C PRO A 1010 -24.09 -19.14 88.61
N ALA A 1011 -23.67 -18.35 87.62
CA ALA A 1011 -23.52 -16.88 87.56
C ALA A 1011 -23.07 -16.04 88.78
N LEU A 1012 -22.05 -15.19 88.56
CA LEU A 1012 -22.18 -13.72 88.72
C LEU A 1012 -21.03 -12.96 88.00
N ALA A 1013 -21.10 -11.62 88.03
CA ALA A 1013 -20.25 -10.63 87.34
C ALA A 1013 -18.79 -10.58 87.90
N ASP A 1014 -17.82 -9.81 87.36
CA ASP A 1014 -17.93 -8.56 86.56
C ASP A 1014 -16.64 -8.19 85.78
N ALA A 1015 -16.75 -7.14 84.95
CA ALA A 1015 -15.74 -6.14 84.57
C ALA A 1015 -14.50 -6.50 83.71
N ALA A 1016 -14.50 -5.95 82.47
CA ALA A 1016 -13.38 -5.37 81.69
C ALA A 1016 -12.15 -6.24 81.30
N GLY A 1017 -11.48 -6.01 80.16
CA GLY A 1017 -11.75 -5.06 79.06
C GLY A 1017 -10.57 -4.97 78.09
N ASP A 1018 -10.82 -4.49 76.86
CA ASP A 1018 -9.86 -4.26 75.76
C ASP A 1018 -9.06 -5.49 75.21
N ALA A 1019 -8.65 -5.55 73.94
CA ALA A 1019 -9.06 -4.79 72.74
C ALA A 1019 -8.70 -5.55 71.43
N ARG A 1020 -9.51 -5.32 70.37
CA ARG A 1020 -9.23 -5.41 68.91
C ARG A 1020 -8.40 -6.59 68.35
N GLY A 1021 -8.84 -7.31 67.31
CA GLY A 1021 -10.07 -7.16 66.53
C GLY A 1021 -10.04 -7.89 65.17
N SER A 1022 -11.07 -7.66 64.35
CA SER A 1022 -11.29 -8.15 62.97
C SER A 1022 -11.32 -9.68 62.75
N GLY A 1023 -12.46 -10.15 62.23
CA GLY A 1023 -12.64 -11.46 61.60
C GLY A 1023 -13.64 -11.34 60.44
N ALA A 1024 -13.68 -12.32 59.53
CA ALA A 1024 -14.53 -12.29 58.34
C ALA A 1024 -15.05 -13.68 57.93
N GLY A 1025 -16.25 -13.70 57.34
CA GLY A 1025 -17.01 -14.89 56.91
C GLY A 1025 -18.50 -14.73 57.24
N ALA A 1026 -19.47 -15.21 56.46
CA ALA A 1026 -19.43 -15.92 55.16
C ALA A 1026 -20.77 -15.71 54.40
N SER A 1027 -21.01 -16.49 53.32
CA SER A 1027 -22.25 -16.60 52.50
C SER A 1027 -23.55 -16.87 53.32
N PRO A 1028 -24.81 -16.86 52.77
CA PRO A 1028 -25.21 -16.94 51.34
C PRO A 1028 -26.50 -16.16 50.88
N ALA A 1029 -26.85 -16.32 49.59
CA ALA A 1029 -28.19 -16.41 48.92
C ALA A 1029 -29.38 -15.40 49.13
N SER A 1030 -30.06 -15.15 47.99
CA SER A 1030 -31.41 -14.56 47.68
C SER A 1030 -32.56 -14.64 48.72
N PRO A 1031 -33.67 -13.82 48.65
CA PRO A 1031 -34.38 -13.38 47.42
C PRO A 1031 -35.11 -11.99 47.46
N ALA A 1032 -36.14 -11.82 46.59
CA ALA A 1032 -37.29 -10.86 46.62
C ALA A 1032 -37.31 -9.70 45.57
N SER A 1033 -38.47 -9.04 45.42
CA SER A 1033 -38.92 -8.33 44.19
C SER A 1033 -39.90 -7.15 44.43
N ALA A 1034 -40.42 -6.56 43.33
CA ALA A 1034 -41.37 -5.42 43.21
C ALA A 1034 -40.73 -4.02 43.38
N ASP A 1035 -41.18 -2.93 42.74
CA ASP A 1035 -42.20 -2.68 41.69
C ASP A 1035 -41.87 -1.32 40.98
N ALA A 1036 -42.53 -0.74 39.96
CA ALA A 1036 -43.81 -0.97 39.26
C ALA A 1036 -43.77 -0.39 37.79
N ALA A 1037 -44.94 -0.09 37.20
CA ALA A 1037 -45.19 0.63 35.94
C ALA A 1037 -46.34 1.68 36.16
N PRO A 1038 -47.01 2.36 35.17
CA PRO A 1038 -46.89 2.34 33.69
C PRO A 1038 -47.06 3.72 32.94
N GLY A 1039 -46.90 3.69 31.59
CA GLY A 1039 -47.82 4.29 30.57
C GLY A 1039 -48.00 5.83 30.41
N THR A 1040 -48.46 6.39 29.28
CA THR A 1040 -48.73 5.92 27.88
C THR A 1040 -49.05 7.13 26.95
N ALA A 1041 -48.95 6.94 25.62
CA ALA A 1041 -49.75 7.56 24.53
C ALA A 1041 -49.43 8.98 23.95
N ASP A 1042 -48.92 8.96 22.71
CA ASP A 1042 -49.53 9.42 21.43
C ASP A 1042 -49.72 10.90 20.96
N ASP A 1043 -49.28 11.08 19.70
CA ASP A 1043 -49.81 11.83 18.55
C ASP A 1043 -49.79 13.38 18.36
N GLN A 1044 -49.04 13.78 17.31
CA GLN A 1044 -49.39 14.61 16.13
C GLN A 1044 -50.30 15.87 16.29
N ALA A 1045 -50.04 17.03 15.66
CA ALA A 1045 -49.98 17.19 14.19
C ALA A 1045 -49.75 18.66 13.70
N ARG A 1046 -49.21 18.83 12.47
CA ARG A 1046 -49.47 19.92 11.47
C ARG A 1046 -49.10 21.41 11.78
N ALA A 1047 -48.93 22.32 10.81
CA ALA A 1047 -48.54 22.29 9.37
C ALA A 1047 -48.45 23.74 8.77
N MET A 1048 -48.05 23.85 7.48
CA MET A 1048 -48.22 25.02 6.56
C MET A 1048 -47.30 26.25 6.82
N ALA A 1049 -47.02 27.20 5.88
CA ALA A 1049 -47.02 27.31 4.40
C ALA A 1049 -46.53 28.74 4.00
N ALA A 1050 -46.17 29.12 2.76
CA ALA A 1050 -45.55 28.48 1.58
C ALA A 1050 -45.24 29.56 0.49
N GLY A 1051 -44.19 29.40 -0.33
CA GLY A 1051 -43.87 30.32 -1.45
C GLY A 1051 -42.38 30.39 -1.82
N VAL A 1052 -41.89 30.66 -3.04
CA VAL A 1052 -42.16 30.21 -4.44
C VAL A 1052 -41.55 31.26 -5.41
N ARG A 1053 -40.60 30.85 -6.28
CA ARG A 1053 -40.06 31.59 -7.47
C ARG A 1053 -39.26 32.88 -7.19
N SER A 1054 -38.35 33.37 -8.05
CA SER A 1054 -37.76 32.86 -9.33
C SER A 1054 -36.44 33.59 -9.69
N LEU A 1055 -35.62 32.98 -10.55
CA LEU A 1055 -34.57 33.66 -11.34
C LEU A 1055 -35.20 34.68 -12.32
N PRO A 1056 -34.54 35.81 -12.63
CA PRO A 1056 -33.61 35.89 -13.76
C PRO A 1056 -32.37 36.78 -13.51
N GLY A 1057 -31.42 36.85 -14.45
CA GLY A 1057 -30.14 37.55 -14.28
C GLY A 1057 -29.84 38.69 -15.27
N GLY A 1058 -28.58 39.16 -15.26
CA GLY A 1058 -27.96 39.98 -16.31
C GLY A 1058 -27.69 41.45 -15.96
N GLY A 1059 -26.58 42.01 -16.46
CA GLY A 1059 -26.38 43.47 -16.57
C GLY A 1059 -25.01 44.03 -16.17
N LEU A 1060 -24.02 43.96 -17.08
CA LEU A 1060 -22.69 44.60 -16.92
C LEU A 1060 -22.77 46.12 -16.63
N ALA A 1061 -23.84 46.79 -17.09
CA ALA A 1061 -24.11 48.20 -16.84
C ALA A 1061 -24.11 48.59 -15.34
N ALA A 1062 -24.54 47.68 -14.45
CA ALA A 1062 -24.55 47.92 -13.01
C ALA A 1062 -23.14 47.90 -12.38
N GLN A 1063 -22.16 47.27 -13.03
CA GLN A 1063 -20.77 47.21 -12.57
C GLN A 1063 -19.96 48.42 -13.06
N ILE A 1064 -20.19 48.87 -14.30
CA ILE A 1064 -19.56 50.07 -14.87
C ILE A 1064 -19.87 51.33 -14.03
N ALA A 1065 -21.08 51.40 -13.44
CA ALA A 1065 -21.44 52.46 -12.50
C ALA A 1065 -20.53 52.50 -11.26
N LYS A 1066 -20.23 51.34 -10.65
CA LYS A 1066 -19.37 51.25 -9.44
C LYS A 1066 -17.90 51.57 -9.74
N VAL A 1067 -17.37 51.14 -10.88
CA VAL A 1067 -15.96 51.40 -11.25
C VAL A 1067 -15.68 52.90 -11.41
N ARG A 1068 -16.66 53.67 -11.90
CA ARG A 1068 -16.55 55.14 -11.99
C ARG A 1068 -16.47 55.83 -10.62
N GLU A 1069 -17.07 55.25 -9.58
CA GLU A 1069 -17.11 55.81 -8.22
C GLU A 1069 -15.79 55.54 -7.46
N ALA A 1070 -15.18 54.37 -7.66
CA ALA A 1070 -13.87 54.02 -7.10
C ALA A 1070 -12.73 54.93 -7.61
N LEU A 1071 -12.77 55.32 -8.89
CA LEU A 1071 -11.74 56.20 -9.49
C LEU A 1071 -11.73 57.63 -8.92
N HIS A 1072 -12.84 58.10 -8.35
CA HIS A 1072 -12.92 59.43 -7.73
C HIS A 1072 -12.54 59.47 -6.24
N THR A 1073 -12.31 58.31 -5.61
CA THR A 1073 -12.12 58.19 -4.14
C THR A 1073 -10.71 57.77 -3.71
N GLY A 1074 -9.80 57.52 -4.64
CA GLY A 1074 -8.35 57.46 -4.36
C GLY A 1074 -7.84 56.20 -3.67
N GLN A 1075 -8.56 55.08 -3.73
CA GLN A 1075 -8.14 53.82 -3.11
C GLN A 1075 -7.05 53.07 -3.90
N PHE A 1076 -5.79 53.42 -3.67
CA PHE A 1076 -4.64 52.52 -3.94
C PHE A 1076 -3.69 52.44 -2.73
N GLY A 1077 -4.21 51.95 -1.61
CA GLY A 1077 -3.44 51.44 -0.46
C GLY A 1077 -3.58 49.92 -0.25
N GLY A 1078 -4.22 49.22 -1.20
CA GLY A 1078 -4.80 47.88 -1.01
C GLY A 1078 -3.84 46.68 -1.01
N MET A 1079 -2.54 46.86 -0.78
CA MET A 1079 -1.55 45.76 -0.80
C MET A 1079 -1.14 45.22 0.57
N ILE A 1080 -1.63 45.81 1.66
CA ILE A 1080 -1.47 45.27 3.03
C ILE A 1080 -2.81 44.75 3.57
N GLY A 1081 -3.93 45.43 3.27
CA GLY A 1081 -5.27 45.01 3.72
C GLY A 1081 -5.71 43.66 3.16
N ALA A 1082 -5.51 43.40 1.87
CA ALA A 1082 -5.94 42.16 1.22
C ALA A 1082 -5.27 40.89 1.80
N SER A 1083 -4.03 41.01 2.30
CA SER A 1083 -3.35 39.91 3.00
C SER A 1083 -4.00 39.61 4.35
N GLN A 1084 -4.41 40.66 5.08
CA GLN A 1084 -5.06 40.51 6.38
C GLN A 1084 -6.48 39.96 6.23
N GLU A 1085 -7.31 40.52 5.35
CA GLU A 1085 -8.66 40.03 5.08
C GLU A 1085 -8.66 38.55 4.64
N ALA A 1086 -7.67 38.13 3.84
CA ALA A 1086 -7.52 36.73 3.44
C ALA A 1086 -7.12 35.79 4.60
N ILE A 1087 -6.37 36.27 5.60
CA ILE A 1087 -6.02 35.50 6.81
C ILE A 1087 -7.22 35.44 7.76
N ASP A 1088 -7.87 36.57 8.00
CA ASP A 1088 -9.05 36.68 8.87
C ASP A 1088 -10.20 35.80 8.33
N GLN A 1089 -10.39 35.75 7.00
CA GLN A 1089 -11.35 34.85 6.35
C GLN A 1089 -10.96 33.36 6.51
N ARG A 1090 -9.68 33.00 6.38
CA ARG A 1090 -9.19 31.62 6.58
C ARG A 1090 -9.36 31.17 8.04
N MET A 1091 -9.06 32.05 9.00
CA MET A 1091 -9.27 31.83 10.44
C MET A 1091 -10.76 31.67 10.77
N GLY A 1092 -11.63 32.49 10.16
CA GLY A 1092 -13.08 32.38 10.31
C GLY A 1092 -13.63 31.05 9.77
N ASP A 1093 -13.20 30.63 8.57
CA ASP A 1093 -13.60 29.34 8.00
C ASP A 1093 -13.09 28.15 8.81
N LEU A 1094 -11.84 28.17 9.30
CA LEU A 1094 -11.33 27.13 10.20
C LEU A 1094 -12.12 27.08 11.51
N THR A 1095 -12.37 28.23 12.14
CA THR A 1095 -13.12 28.33 13.40
C THR A 1095 -14.54 27.78 13.24
N ARG A 1096 -15.19 28.11 12.12
CA ARG A 1096 -16.53 27.60 11.80
C ARG A 1096 -16.53 26.09 11.60
N VAL A 1097 -15.68 25.57 10.71
CA VAL A 1097 -15.62 24.12 10.41
C VAL A 1097 -15.20 23.30 11.62
N LEU A 1098 -14.26 23.78 12.45
CA LEU A 1098 -13.87 23.12 13.70
C LEU A 1098 -14.95 23.22 14.77
N GLY A 1099 -15.59 24.39 14.93
CA GLY A 1099 -16.68 24.62 15.87
C GLY A 1099 -17.90 23.76 15.57
N ASP A 1100 -18.26 23.61 14.30
CA ASP A 1100 -19.30 22.70 13.80
C ASP A 1100 -18.92 21.23 14.05
N ALA A 1101 -17.64 20.86 13.89
CA ALA A 1101 -17.17 19.47 14.04
C ALA A 1101 -17.02 18.99 15.50
N VAL A 1102 -16.69 19.87 16.45
CA VAL A 1102 -16.55 19.51 17.89
C VAL A 1102 -17.70 19.98 18.78
N HIS A 1103 -18.78 20.52 18.18
CA HIS A 1103 -19.92 21.13 18.89
C HIS A 1103 -19.49 22.17 19.95
N MET A 1104 -18.68 23.15 19.54
CA MET A 1104 -18.30 24.25 20.45
C MET A 1104 -19.54 24.97 21.00
N ASN A 1105 -19.45 25.39 22.26
CA ASN A 1105 -20.48 26.14 22.96
C ASN A 1105 -20.86 27.39 22.13
N PRO A 1106 -22.16 27.72 21.93
CA PRO A 1106 -22.60 28.90 21.19
C PRO A 1106 -22.26 30.26 21.84
N ASP A 1107 -21.35 30.30 22.80
CA ASP A 1107 -20.72 31.54 23.26
C ASP A 1107 -19.69 32.02 22.21
N ASP A 1108 -20.13 32.96 21.38
CA ASP A 1108 -19.31 33.58 20.34
C ASP A 1108 -18.05 34.26 20.91
N ALA A 1109 -18.08 34.75 22.15
CA ALA A 1109 -16.90 35.36 22.78
C ALA A 1109 -15.85 34.31 23.16
N ALA A 1110 -16.27 33.13 23.62
CA ALA A 1110 -15.36 32.01 23.89
C ALA A 1110 -14.75 31.45 22.60
N ARG A 1111 -15.55 31.34 21.53
CA ARG A 1111 -15.07 30.90 20.21
C ARG A 1111 -14.10 31.91 19.58
N GLN A 1112 -14.45 33.20 19.56
CA GLN A 1112 -13.55 34.25 19.08
C GLN A 1112 -12.23 34.29 19.85
N ARG A 1113 -12.26 34.14 21.19
CA ARG A 1113 -11.04 34.08 22.01
C ARG A 1113 -10.12 32.93 21.61
N PHE A 1114 -10.67 31.74 21.31
CA PHE A 1114 -9.88 30.62 20.81
C PHE A 1114 -9.26 30.93 19.43
N THR A 1115 -10.02 31.54 18.51
CA THR A 1115 -9.52 32.03 17.22
C THR A 1115 -8.37 33.03 17.38
N ASP A 1116 -8.52 34.01 18.27
CA ASP A 1116 -7.54 35.07 18.51
C ASP A 1116 -6.22 34.53 19.08
N GLU A 1117 -6.27 33.59 20.04
CA GLU A 1117 -5.06 32.96 20.58
C GLU A 1117 -4.40 32.00 19.57
N LEU A 1118 -5.19 31.30 18.74
CA LEU A 1118 -4.66 30.43 17.68
C LEU A 1118 -3.95 31.25 16.59
N ALA A 1119 -4.52 32.38 16.18
CA ALA A 1119 -3.93 33.27 15.17
C ALA A 1119 -2.54 33.79 15.58
N LYS A 1120 -2.35 34.17 16.86
CA LYS A 1120 -1.05 34.63 17.39
C LYS A 1120 0.06 33.58 17.31
N ILE A 1121 -0.30 32.31 17.31
CA ILE A 1121 0.63 31.18 17.32
C ILE A 1121 0.91 30.66 15.90
N VAL A 1122 -0.08 30.78 14.99
CA VAL A 1122 -0.06 30.11 13.68
C VAL A 1122 0.17 31.06 12.50
N CYS A 1123 -0.19 32.35 12.60
CA CYS A 1123 -0.22 33.28 11.46
C CYS A 1123 1.01 34.19 11.32
N ALA A 1124 1.27 34.61 10.08
CA ALA A 1124 2.07 35.78 9.70
C ALA A 1124 1.39 36.43 8.46
N PRO A 1125 1.41 37.77 8.27
CA PRO A 1125 2.43 38.72 8.76
C PRO A 1125 1.92 39.75 9.79
N GLY A 1126 2.86 40.41 10.47
CA GLY A 1126 2.60 41.58 11.34
C GLY A 1126 3.24 41.46 12.73
N THR A 1127 3.23 40.27 13.29
CA THR A 1127 3.96 39.87 14.50
C THR A 1127 4.96 38.76 14.20
N ALA A 1128 6.00 38.61 15.02
CA ALA A 1128 6.97 37.52 14.86
C ALA A 1128 6.31 36.16 15.18
N PRO A 1129 6.54 35.11 14.37
CA PRO A 1129 5.95 33.79 14.62
C PRO A 1129 6.53 33.15 15.89
N VAL A 1130 5.67 32.48 16.66
CA VAL A 1130 6.03 31.83 17.93
C VAL A 1130 6.56 30.43 17.64
N HIS A 1131 7.87 30.31 17.42
CA HIS A 1131 8.55 29.02 17.22
C HIS A 1131 8.48 28.12 18.46
N THR A 1132 8.57 26.79 18.30
CA THR A 1132 8.57 25.85 19.44
C THR A 1132 9.77 26.04 20.38
N THR A 1133 10.83 26.66 19.88
CA THR A 1133 12.06 27.04 20.61
C THR A 1133 12.00 28.44 21.26
N SER A 1134 10.91 29.20 21.08
CA SER A 1134 10.83 30.60 21.52
C SER A 1134 10.54 30.76 23.02
N GLU A 1135 11.19 31.74 23.65
CA GLU A 1135 11.04 32.03 25.07
C GLU A 1135 9.62 32.55 25.38
N GLY A 1136 8.81 31.72 26.01
CA GLY A 1136 7.38 31.98 26.28
C GLY A 1136 6.40 31.06 25.54
N PHE A 1137 6.85 30.26 24.56
CA PHE A 1137 5.99 29.36 23.77
C PHE A 1137 5.03 28.51 24.64
N GLN A 1138 5.55 27.89 25.70
CA GLN A 1138 4.76 27.05 26.62
C GLN A 1138 3.62 27.81 27.33
N ALA A 1139 3.80 29.11 27.61
CA ALA A 1139 2.75 29.95 28.20
C ALA A 1139 1.66 30.30 27.18
N SER A 1140 2.04 30.54 25.92
CA SER A 1140 1.10 30.75 24.81
C SER A 1140 0.27 29.48 24.54
N VAL A 1141 0.91 28.31 24.50
CA VAL A 1141 0.21 27.01 24.36
C VAL A 1141 -0.75 26.78 25.53
N ALA A 1142 -0.33 26.98 26.78
CA ALA A 1142 -1.22 26.86 27.93
C ALA A 1142 -2.45 27.80 27.85
N THR A 1143 -2.22 29.04 27.40
CA THR A 1143 -3.30 30.04 27.20
C THR A 1143 -4.29 29.60 26.11
N LEU A 1144 -3.80 29.04 25.00
CA LEU A 1144 -4.64 28.50 23.93
C LEU A 1144 -5.41 27.23 24.37
N VAL A 1145 -4.81 26.35 25.16
CA VAL A 1145 -5.48 25.16 25.73
C VAL A 1145 -6.61 25.58 26.69
N ASP A 1146 -6.40 26.61 27.52
CA ASP A 1146 -7.43 27.15 28.40
C ASP A 1146 -8.54 27.90 27.63
N ALA A 1147 -8.22 28.56 26.51
CA ALA A 1147 -9.21 29.15 25.60
C ALA A 1147 -10.04 28.07 24.88
N PHE A 1148 -9.41 26.97 24.44
CA PHE A 1148 -10.10 25.82 23.86
C PHE A 1148 -11.05 25.17 24.86
N ALA A 1149 -10.61 24.95 26.11
CA ALA A 1149 -11.44 24.43 27.19
C ALA A 1149 -12.70 25.29 27.45
N GLN A 1150 -12.57 26.62 27.37
CA GLN A 1150 -13.70 27.56 27.44
C GLN A 1150 -14.64 27.41 26.23
N ALA A 1151 -14.10 27.33 25.00
CA ALA A 1151 -14.87 27.17 23.77
C ALA A 1151 -15.67 25.85 23.70
N ILE A 1152 -15.15 24.75 24.27
CA ILE A 1152 -15.88 23.47 24.39
C ILE A 1152 -16.72 23.36 25.68
N GLY A 1153 -16.76 24.40 26.52
CA GLY A 1153 -17.62 24.48 27.70
C GLY A 1153 -17.30 23.49 28.84
N ARG A 1154 -16.10 22.88 28.86
CA ARG A 1154 -15.70 21.91 29.90
C ARG A 1154 -14.24 22.04 30.31
N SER A 1155 -13.95 21.75 31.58
CA SER A 1155 -12.58 21.66 32.09
C SER A 1155 -11.86 20.43 31.55
N LEU A 1156 -10.68 20.62 30.97
CA LEU A 1156 -9.78 19.54 30.56
C LEU A 1156 -8.94 19.02 31.75
N ASP A 1157 -8.75 17.72 31.86
CA ASP A 1157 -7.83 17.12 32.84
C ASP A 1157 -6.35 17.29 32.46
N GLY A 1158 -5.43 16.79 33.29
CA GLY A 1158 -3.99 16.93 33.06
C GLY A 1158 -3.45 16.17 31.85
N GLY A 1159 -4.06 15.02 31.49
CA GLY A 1159 -3.72 14.25 30.30
C GLY A 1159 -4.32 14.85 29.04
N GLU A 1160 -5.59 15.28 29.11
CA GLU A 1160 -6.26 16.01 28.01
C GLU A 1160 -5.54 17.31 27.66
N ARG A 1161 -5.10 18.08 28.67
CA ARG A 1161 -4.29 19.29 28.46
C ARG A 1161 -2.95 18.97 27.78
N SER A 1162 -2.29 17.86 28.14
CA SER A 1162 -1.04 17.44 27.47
C SER A 1162 -1.29 17.09 26.00
N LEU A 1163 -2.30 16.26 25.71
CA LEU A 1163 -2.63 15.86 24.33
C LEU A 1163 -2.96 17.07 23.44
N MET A 1164 -3.68 18.06 23.98
CA MET A 1164 -3.97 19.30 23.25
C MET A 1164 -2.71 20.14 23.04
N ALA A 1165 -1.83 20.26 24.05
CA ALA A 1165 -0.56 20.97 23.93
C ALA A 1165 0.38 20.31 22.90
N ASP A 1166 0.48 18.97 22.89
CA ASP A 1166 1.25 18.20 21.91
C ASP A 1166 0.72 18.38 20.49
N GLY A 1167 -0.62 18.42 20.32
CA GLY A 1167 -1.26 18.72 19.04
C GLY A 1167 -0.97 20.14 18.54
N ILE A 1168 -1.08 21.15 19.41
CA ILE A 1168 -0.73 22.54 19.08
C ILE A 1168 0.76 22.63 18.69
N ALA A 1169 1.64 21.96 19.43
CA ALA A 1169 3.07 21.92 19.13
C ALA A 1169 3.40 21.17 17.83
N ALA A 1170 2.52 20.30 17.32
CA ALA A 1170 2.66 19.73 15.97
C ALA A 1170 2.38 20.78 14.88
N LEU A 1171 1.29 21.55 15.01
CA LEU A 1171 1.00 22.64 14.06
C LEU A 1171 2.13 23.69 14.03
N VAL A 1172 2.71 24.04 15.18
CA VAL A 1172 3.77 25.05 15.24
C VAL A 1172 5.09 24.59 14.62
N ARG A 1173 5.41 23.28 14.66
CA ARG A 1173 6.60 22.72 13.98
C ARG A 1173 6.60 22.97 12.47
N ILE A 1174 5.43 23.10 11.85
CA ILE A 1174 5.33 23.48 10.43
C ILE A 1174 5.96 24.87 10.21
N ASN A 1175 5.75 25.81 11.13
CA ASN A 1175 6.27 27.17 11.06
C ASN A 1175 7.73 27.35 11.55
N ASP A 1176 8.32 26.35 12.21
CA ASP A 1176 9.66 26.46 12.84
C ASP A 1176 10.79 26.80 11.87
N THR A 1177 10.70 26.36 10.62
CA THR A 1177 11.66 26.73 9.55
C THR A 1177 10.93 27.25 8.32
N ALA A 1178 11.68 27.69 7.29
CA ALA A 1178 11.11 27.94 5.97
C ALA A 1178 10.88 26.62 5.21
N GLU A 1179 11.75 25.63 5.39
CA GLU A 1179 11.71 24.32 4.70
C GLU A 1179 10.46 23.53 5.12
N ASN A 1180 10.13 23.52 6.41
CA ASN A 1180 8.96 22.84 6.98
C ASN A 1180 7.62 23.34 6.41
N ARG A 1181 7.58 24.58 5.89
CA ARG A 1181 6.39 25.18 5.26
C ARG A 1181 6.21 24.80 3.79
N HIS A 1182 7.18 24.12 3.19
CA HIS A 1182 7.11 23.62 1.81
C HIS A 1182 7.06 22.08 1.74
N ASP A 1183 7.37 21.37 2.82
CA ASP A 1183 7.19 19.91 2.90
C ASP A 1183 5.72 19.53 3.15
N LEU A 1184 5.02 19.21 2.06
CA LEU A 1184 3.62 18.78 2.08
C LEU A 1184 3.36 17.49 2.89
N ASN A 1185 4.37 16.61 3.04
CA ASN A 1185 4.23 15.39 3.84
C ASN A 1185 4.37 15.70 5.34
N LEU A 1186 5.35 16.51 5.73
CA LEU A 1186 5.50 17.01 7.09
C LEU A 1186 4.26 17.82 7.53
N ILE A 1187 3.75 18.69 6.66
CA ILE A 1187 2.51 19.45 6.87
C ILE A 1187 1.33 18.50 7.13
N ARG A 1188 1.14 17.49 6.26
CA ARG A 1188 0.06 16.51 6.41
C ARG A 1188 0.18 15.72 7.72
N GLN A 1189 1.36 15.20 8.04
CA GLN A 1189 1.58 14.41 9.27
C GLN A 1189 1.32 15.22 10.55
N ASN A 1190 1.76 16.48 10.60
CA ASN A 1190 1.52 17.32 11.78
C ASN A 1190 0.06 17.77 11.91
N ILE A 1191 -0.65 18.00 10.79
CA ILE A 1191 -2.10 18.27 10.78
C ILE A 1191 -2.90 17.03 11.21
N GLU A 1192 -2.55 15.83 10.71
CA GLU A 1192 -3.19 14.59 11.12
C GLU A 1192 -2.96 14.29 12.61
N LEU A 1193 -1.74 14.51 13.13
CA LEU A 1193 -1.42 14.37 14.56
C LEU A 1193 -2.22 15.37 15.43
N PHE A 1194 -2.38 16.61 14.98
CA PHE A 1194 -3.24 17.59 15.65
C PHE A 1194 -4.70 17.13 15.69
N LEU A 1195 -5.26 16.71 14.55
CA LEU A 1195 -6.67 16.29 14.46
C LEU A 1195 -6.94 15.02 15.28
N ASP A 1196 -6.04 14.03 15.25
CA ASP A 1196 -6.13 12.83 16.08
C ASP A 1196 -6.06 13.17 17.58
N ASN A 1197 -5.25 14.14 17.99
CA ASN A 1197 -5.19 14.58 19.39
C ASN A 1197 -6.43 15.38 19.81
N VAL A 1198 -6.95 16.27 18.94
CA VAL A 1198 -8.23 16.95 19.18
C VAL A 1198 -9.35 15.92 19.35
N GLN A 1199 -9.43 14.90 18.48
CA GLN A 1199 -10.44 13.83 18.56
C GLN A 1199 -10.36 13.04 19.88
N LYS A 1200 -9.14 12.69 20.34
CA LYS A 1200 -8.93 12.04 21.66
C LYS A 1200 -9.39 12.95 22.80
N VAL A 1201 -9.06 14.24 22.74
CA VAL A 1201 -9.47 15.23 23.75
C VAL A 1201 -10.99 15.38 23.77
N VAL A 1202 -11.66 15.71 22.65
CA VAL A 1202 -13.13 15.90 22.66
C VAL A 1202 -13.93 14.59 22.75
N ASN A 1203 -13.27 13.43 22.73
CA ASN A 1203 -13.88 12.10 22.70
C ASN A 1203 -14.93 11.93 21.58
N MET A 1204 -14.60 12.42 20.39
CA MET A 1204 -15.43 12.31 19.18
C MET A 1204 -14.61 11.78 18.01
N GLN A 1205 -15.26 11.09 17.07
CA GLN A 1205 -14.64 10.76 15.79
C GLN A 1205 -15.15 11.69 14.69
N PHE A 1206 -14.22 12.30 13.96
CA PHE A 1206 -14.54 13.05 12.75
C PHE A 1206 -14.77 12.09 11.59
N ASP A 1207 -15.82 12.30 10.81
CA ASP A 1207 -16.04 11.55 9.57
C ASP A 1207 -15.06 11.96 8.45
N THR A 1208 -15.02 11.17 7.37
CA THR A 1208 -14.10 11.40 6.24
C THR A 1208 -14.30 12.75 5.54
N GLY A 1209 -15.52 13.29 5.55
CA GLY A 1209 -15.83 14.63 5.03
C GLY A 1209 -15.34 15.73 5.98
N GLN A 1210 -15.67 15.62 7.27
CA GLN A 1210 -15.19 16.54 8.32
C GLN A 1210 -13.66 16.60 8.35
N ARG A 1211 -12.97 15.44 8.39
CA ARG A 1211 -11.50 15.37 8.38
C ARG A 1211 -10.92 16.02 7.11
N ARG A 1212 -11.49 15.77 5.92
CA ARG A 1212 -11.02 16.39 4.67
C ARG A 1212 -11.23 17.92 4.65
N MET A 1213 -12.35 18.42 5.19
CA MET A 1213 -12.60 19.87 5.31
C MET A 1213 -11.63 20.53 6.30
N LEU A 1214 -11.40 19.91 7.46
CA LEU A 1214 -10.46 20.40 8.47
C LEU A 1214 -9.01 20.41 7.95
N THR A 1215 -8.57 19.33 7.30
CA THR A 1215 -7.24 19.28 6.67
C THR A 1215 -7.08 20.38 5.61
N ARG A 1216 -8.08 20.59 4.74
CA ARG A 1216 -8.04 21.68 3.73
C ARG A 1216 -8.02 23.07 4.36
N ALA A 1217 -8.72 23.29 5.47
CA ALA A 1217 -8.70 24.57 6.20
C ALA A 1217 -7.33 24.81 6.88
N LEU A 1218 -6.76 23.80 7.53
CA LEU A 1218 -5.45 23.89 8.19
C LEU A 1218 -4.30 24.04 7.20
N VAL A 1219 -4.27 23.30 6.09
CA VAL A 1219 -3.25 23.45 5.02
C VAL A 1219 -3.24 24.88 4.46
N ARG A 1220 -4.42 25.50 4.30
CA ARG A 1220 -4.55 26.90 3.86
C ARG A 1220 -4.10 27.93 4.91
N LEU A 1221 -3.90 27.53 6.17
CA LEU A 1221 -3.53 28.42 7.26
C LEU A 1221 -2.05 28.32 7.64
N VAL A 1222 -1.48 27.10 7.70
CA VAL A 1222 -0.09 26.87 8.16
C VAL A 1222 0.90 26.68 7.00
N GLY A 1223 0.41 26.36 5.79
CA GLY A 1223 1.23 26.37 4.56
C GLY A 1223 1.25 27.75 3.89
N ASP A 1224 2.17 27.96 2.95
CA ASP A 1224 2.27 29.17 2.13
C ASP A 1224 1.03 29.42 1.22
N GLY A 1225 0.19 28.40 1.04
CA GLY A 1225 -1.00 28.40 0.22
C GLY A 1225 -0.82 27.78 -1.18
N SER A 1226 0.42 27.48 -1.60
CA SER A 1226 0.72 26.97 -2.96
C SER A 1226 0.10 25.60 -3.26
N GLY A 1227 -0.06 24.74 -2.25
CA GLY A 1227 -0.61 23.39 -2.40
C GLY A 1227 -2.14 23.29 -2.49
N ALA A 1228 -2.87 24.40 -2.32
CA ALA A 1228 -4.32 24.35 -2.06
C ALA A 1228 -5.21 24.07 -3.30
N ASP A 1229 -4.67 24.18 -4.50
CA ASP A 1229 -5.41 24.08 -5.78
C ASP A 1229 -5.14 22.77 -6.55
N ARG A 1230 -4.53 21.76 -5.89
CA ARG A 1230 -4.26 20.42 -6.46
C ARG A 1230 -4.99 19.28 -5.74
N GLU A 1231 -6.27 19.44 -5.37
CA GLU A 1231 -7.11 18.34 -4.84
C GLU A 1231 -8.63 18.51 -4.98
#